data_AF-A0A4R2GLJ6-F1
#
_entry.id   AF-A0A4R2GLJ6-F1
#
_cell.length_a   1.000
_cell.length_b   1.000
_cell.length_c   1.000
_cell.angle_alpha   90.00
_cell.angle_beta   90.00
_cell.angle_gamma   90.00
#
_symmetry.space_group_name_H-M   'P 1'
#
loop_
_entity.id
_entity.type
_entity.pdbx_description
1 polymer ?
#
loop_
_entity_poly.entity_id
_entity_poly.type
_entity_poly.pdbx_seq_one_letter_code
_entity_poly.pdbx_strand_id
1 'polypeptide(L)'
;MKKKDLLVRLSCLLTFLGLFSMTSVNAQVVDDFGAFDEPLTGRHLIYSKVIVYDTNANGTFDAVFTLSETEIQAWTDYSVAVPFYTNGIHVRVDGSFLKTNDVIPVDGGMYELWIIVDVPAETYRVFAKSEEMEFPVIIYNGDAHFRKTDVSAINYWSLLHNPDNQHARLEIVDEVEIRPLDFEPTLLGLTTSIGEFEPDFNSEITSYELAVPYGTQSITVNAFPNIGTSFDIFDQTGALIGSDGVVPFTGDGVDLEILVTSMDGSEMPYWLYIFVDEGSGDPTLRDLQLSAGAIHPIFNREIFEYTAIVPAGTTTVDIIGTTNFPEATISGDTQITLSNGTATATITVTSADGSETQNYLIAIEEAEPADYAIRMQGGNGNNSHIDLSGLSLSSLPYTIEMWIRPDGAQPNNAGLFYNRENDNHHAGLQYSSGWQGSGRLRFMTNVSGDYGVLTDPIPTNTWQHVAVILNEDSRTIILDGIEYTQYTSDFGGAEHTINQPFDYAIGKLYIGWDNGDANRAFKGDIDEVRVWNRELTVEEINENKYEILNGDESGLVGYWNFDTPTPSYALDLTTNQHHGIIRGGTYVPSFPKANLNLESLEITDINIYPEFRSNVTEYYTVLPIGTTELEISAVAIDETASVSGTGTISISEEKGQVTIEVASADERYTQVYVINYIEEQPYALRHSYTFVDGTAKDVVSGANGTINGGVINNGTYIASEAGDYITLPAETIALNEYTAITLEAYVTNGVNESFTMLAYFGGMTGSNAYWMQPTRGGGDLTSRTEFGSNMLGAAVATSSGARAVDGANQHSVSVLTYDNIYWYIDGALQAVTPTPDNLIIKGISTENAWLGRGGWNDPSWNGTIHEFNIYSGEMDEQTVALRATDWPTADNTSNATLSEITVDGEPLEDFSTFMMEYLMVLPEGTTDIPVIEAVPYYENATVVINSPDNLPGTVTIEVTSANGEYSNTYSIELLLLMGEIDDATLIELLIDGVALENFDPAVLNYTIELPEGTTTVPVVTAESTNQGADVVITEATEIPGTTTIVVTAQDGITQLTYTVEFTEEPTTNIPGETKQQTVVFPTITDGSFTVKSEAIGSTISIFDMQGRVISRILKAYSEQTIDVPSPGMYIILVENNSNVETFRVIKSR
;
A
#
# COMPACT_ATOMS: atom_id res chain seq x y z
N MET A 1 20.20 -30.35 -77.36
CA MET A 1 20.71 -28.96 -77.36
C MET A 1 21.72 -28.81 -76.22
N LYS A 2 22.71 -27.89 -76.29
CA LYS A 2 23.68 -27.43 -75.23
C LYS A 2 23.54 -28.15 -73.86
N LYS A 3 24.48 -28.87 -73.20
CA LYS A 3 25.98 -29.08 -73.16
C LYS A 3 26.23 -30.41 -72.35
N LYS A 4 27.41 -31.06 -72.18
CA LYS A 4 28.70 -31.25 -72.90
C LYS A 4 29.49 -32.43 -72.21
N ASP A 5 30.30 -33.21 -72.97
CA ASP A 5 31.67 -33.75 -72.71
C ASP A 5 32.17 -34.31 -71.32
N LEU A 6 33.05 -35.34 -71.17
CA LEU A 6 33.61 -36.39 -72.08
C LEU A 6 34.56 -37.46 -71.41
N LEU A 7 34.44 -38.77 -71.78
CA LEU A 7 35.48 -39.86 -71.99
C LEU A 7 36.41 -40.53 -70.91
N VAL A 8 36.96 -41.73 -71.30
CA VAL A 8 38.18 -42.50 -70.81
C VAL A 8 38.04 -43.33 -69.51
N ARG A 9 38.67 -44.51 -69.20
CA ARG A 9 39.29 -45.75 -69.83
C ARG A 9 39.42 -46.84 -68.70
N LEU A 10 39.65 -48.17 -68.81
CA LEU A 10 39.97 -49.19 -69.85
C LEU A 10 41.44 -49.73 -69.96
N SER A 11 41.73 -50.93 -69.38
CA SER A 11 42.70 -52.02 -69.79
C SER A 11 42.51 -53.23 -68.85
N CYS A 12 42.39 -54.53 -69.19
CA CYS A 12 42.94 -55.45 -70.22
C CYS A 12 44.39 -55.90 -69.94
N LEU A 13 44.71 -57.16 -69.58
CA LEU A 13 44.49 -58.50 -70.20
C LEU A 13 45.67 -58.92 -71.14
N LEU A 14 46.34 -60.06 -70.87
CA LEU A 14 46.66 -61.14 -71.86
C LEU A 14 47.40 -62.37 -71.25
N THR A 15 47.71 -63.37 -72.09
CA THR A 15 48.04 -64.78 -71.75
C THR A 15 49.47 -65.25 -72.06
N PHE A 16 49.85 -66.42 -71.51
CA PHE A 16 50.76 -67.45 -72.07
C PHE A 16 52.29 -67.36 -71.84
N LEU A 17 52.81 -67.86 -70.69
CA LEU A 17 54.16 -68.47 -70.56
C LEU A 17 54.44 -69.09 -69.16
N GLY A 18 55.02 -70.30 -69.12
CA GLY A 18 55.93 -70.73 -68.04
C GLY A 18 55.39 -71.42 -66.76
N LEU A 19 56.29 -72.25 -66.19
CA LEU A 19 56.59 -72.67 -64.79
C LEU A 19 55.55 -72.67 -63.63
N PHE A 20 55.89 -73.50 -62.61
CA PHE A 20 55.36 -73.53 -61.22
C PHE A 20 53.89 -74.02 -61.07
N SER A 21 53.44 -74.56 -59.94
CA SER A 21 54.12 -75.21 -58.79
C SER A 21 53.15 -76.22 -58.14
N MET A 22 53.41 -76.66 -56.91
CA MET A 22 52.36 -77.18 -56.03
C MET A 22 51.21 -76.17 -55.93
N THR A 23 49.97 -76.64 -55.76
CA THR A 23 48.90 -75.81 -55.19
C THR A 23 49.29 -75.48 -53.76
N SER A 24 49.76 -74.26 -53.55
CA SER A 24 50.20 -73.77 -52.25
C SER A 24 49.07 -73.83 -51.23
N VAL A 25 49.42 -74.19 -50.00
CA VAL A 25 48.62 -73.80 -48.82
C VAL A 25 48.47 -72.27 -48.89
N ASN A 26 47.26 -71.75 -48.65
CA ASN A 26 47.04 -70.31 -48.55
C ASN A 26 47.98 -69.74 -47.48
N ALA A 27 48.98 -68.98 -47.93
CA ALA A 27 50.01 -68.42 -47.06
C ALA A 27 49.38 -67.35 -46.16
N GLN A 28 49.25 -67.64 -44.86
CA GLN A 28 48.73 -66.71 -43.87
C GLN A 28 49.31 -65.30 -44.05
N VAL A 29 48.47 -64.28 -43.89
CA VAL A 29 48.97 -62.92 -43.70
C VAL A 29 49.09 -62.72 -42.20
N VAL A 30 50.26 -62.22 -41.77
CA VAL A 30 50.48 -61.76 -40.40
C VAL A 30 50.32 -60.24 -40.44
N ASP A 31 49.30 -59.73 -39.75
CA ASP A 31 49.03 -58.29 -39.64
C ASP A 31 50.04 -57.62 -38.72
N ASP A 32 50.29 -58.25 -37.56
CA ASP A 32 51.22 -57.79 -36.54
C ASP A 32 51.82 -58.98 -35.76
N PHE A 33 53.00 -58.79 -35.17
CA PHE A 33 53.84 -59.84 -34.59
C PHE A 33 54.77 -59.32 -33.50
N GLY A 34 54.84 -60.06 -32.38
CA GLY A 34 55.82 -59.80 -31.33
C GLY A 34 56.33 -61.07 -30.66
N ALA A 35 57.50 -60.94 -30.03
CA ALA A 35 58.06 -61.92 -29.11
C ALA A 35 57.87 -61.43 -27.67
N PHE A 36 57.71 -62.34 -26.72
CA PHE A 36 57.78 -62.00 -25.29
C PHE A 36 59.25 -61.88 -24.86
N ASP A 37 59.56 -60.93 -23.96
CA ASP A 37 60.93 -60.70 -23.46
C ASP A 37 61.54 -61.94 -22.78
N GLU A 38 60.71 -62.75 -22.12
CA GLU A 38 61.08 -64.03 -21.52
C GLU A 38 60.03 -65.11 -21.89
N PRO A 39 60.44 -66.36 -22.16
CA PRO A 39 59.54 -67.47 -22.48
C PRO A 39 58.47 -67.75 -21.40
N LEU A 40 57.21 -67.74 -21.78
CA LEU A 40 56.08 -68.08 -20.91
C LEU A 40 56.07 -69.59 -20.67
N THR A 41 56.38 -70.01 -19.45
CA THR A 41 56.62 -71.43 -19.09
C THR A 41 55.73 -71.95 -17.95
N GLY A 42 54.81 -71.12 -17.46
CA GLY A 42 53.90 -71.43 -16.35
C GLY A 42 52.46 -71.09 -16.72
N ARG A 43 51.65 -70.74 -15.71
CA ARG A 43 50.37 -70.05 -15.92
C ARG A 43 50.63 -68.55 -16.01
N HIS A 44 50.05 -67.87 -17.00
CA HIS A 44 50.20 -66.43 -17.26
C HIS A 44 48.86 -65.82 -17.71
N LEU A 45 48.59 -64.56 -17.37
CA LEU A 45 47.52 -63.77 -17.98
C LEU A 45 48.13 -62.84 -19.03
N ILE A 46 47.68 -62.95 -20.27
CA ILE A 46 48.03 -62.05 -21.37
C ILE A 46 46.86 -61.11 -21.61
N TYR A 47 47.13 -59.82 -21.80
CA TYR A 47 46.15 -58.81 -22.15
C TYR A 47 46.47 -58.17 -23.50
N SER A 48 45.45 -57.80 -24.27
CA SER A 48 45.62 -57.04 -25.49
C SER A 48 44.32 -56.30 -25.85
N LYS A 49 44.45 -55.12 -26.46
CA LYS A 49 43.36 -54.41 -27.13
C LYS A 49 43.49 -54.59 -28.62
N VAL A 50 42.44 -55.12 -29.27
CA VAL A 50 42.38 -55.30 -30.72
C VAL A 50 41.18 -54.58 -31.33
N ILE A 51 41.37 -53.89 -32.45
CA ILE A 51 40.26 -53.52 -33.33
C ILE A 51 40.15 -54.57 -34.44
N VAL A 52 38.92 -54.99 -34.74
CA VAL A 52 38.61 -55.92 -35.82
C VAL A 52 37.95 -55.17 -36.98
N TYR A 53 38.39 -55.45 -38.21
CA TYR A 53 37.84 -54.84 -39.42
C TYR A 53 37.37 -55.91 -40.39
N ASP A 54 36.16 -55.76 -40.97
CA ASP A 54 35.72 -56.46 -42.18
C ASP A 54 35.85 -55.50 -43.39
N THR A 55 37.09 -55.19 -43.79
CA THR A 55 37.35 -54.29 -44.93
C THR A 55 36.87 -54.83 -46.28
N ASN A 56 36.29 -56.04 -46.31
CA ASN A 56 35.76 -56.67 -47.50
C ASN A 56 34.22 -56.75 -47.53
N ALA A 57 33.57 -56.52 -46.39
CA ALA A 57 32.13 -56.48 -46.17
C ALA A 57 31.38 -57.77 -46.60
N ASN A 58 32.00 -58.94 -46.48
CA ASN A 58 31.35 -60.24 -46.73
C ASN A 58 30.55 -60.75 -45.52
N GLY A 59 30.71 -60.15 -44.33
CA GLY A 59 30.07 -60.61 -43.12
C GLY A 59 30.74 -61.84 -42.51
N THR A 60 32.07 -61.94 -42.60
CA THR A 60 32.93 -62.89 -41.88
C THR A 60 34.31 -62.26 -41.63
N PHE A 61 34.68 -62.08 -40.37
CA PHE A 61 35.91 -61.36 -40.00
C PHE A 61 37.21 -62.15 -40.19
N ASP A 62 37.17 -63.49 -40.29
CA ASP A 62 38.25 -64.40 -40.74
C ASP A 62 39.69 -64.12 -40.20
N ALA A 63 39.77 -63.47 -39.05
CA ALA A 63 41.00 -63.00 -38.41
C ALA A 63 41.13 -63.56 -36.98
N VAL A 64 42.38 -63.74 -36.54
CA VAL A 64 42.70 -64.55 -35.36
C VAL A 64 43.83 -63.89 -34.55
N PHE A 65 43.60 -63.69 -33.25
CA PHE A 65 44.69 -63.46 -32.29
C PHE A 65 45.28 -64.82 -31.90
N THR A 66 46.60 -65.00 -31.99
CA THR A 66 47.26 -66.28 -31.76
C THR A 66 48.51 -66.17 -30.90
N LEU A 67 48.85 -67.28 -30.22
CA LEU A 67 50.11 -67.44 -29.47
C LEU A 67 50.81 -68.73 -29.88
N SER A 68 52.14 -68.70 -29.92
CA SER A 68 52.95 -69.82 -30.42
C SER A 68 54.29 -69.97 -29.70
N GLU A 69 54.83 -71.19 -29.75
CA GLU A 69 56.17 -71.53 -29.26
C GLU A 69 57.28 -71.23 -30.31
N THR A 70 56.90 -71.02 -31.58
CA THR A 70 57.78 -70.60 -32.68
C THR A 70 57.14 -69.48 -33.50
N GLU A 71 57.95 -68.62 -34.12
CA GLU A 71 57.51 -67.70 -35.17
C GLU A 71 56.63 -68.44 -36.20
N ILE A 72 55.42 -67.94 -36.45
CA ILE A 72 54.39 -68.70 -37.19
C ILE A 72 54.73 -68.70 -38.68
N GLN A 73 54.90 -69.89 -39.29
CA GLN A 73 55.22 -70.04 -40.71
C GLN A 73 54.03 -70.64 -41.52
N ALA A 74 53.09 -71.29 -40.85
CA ALA A 74 51.85 -71.82 -41.41
C ALA A 74 50.69 -71.84 -40.39
N TRP A 75 49.46 -71.95 -40.90
CA TRP A 75 48.19 -72.08 -40.15
C TRP A 75 48.12 -73.24 -39.15
N THR A 76 49.17 -74.05 -39.03
CA THR A 76 49.38 -75.12 -38.06
C THR A 76 50.14 -74.69 -36.81
N ASP A 77 50.78 -73.52 -36.83
CA ASP A 77 51.95 -73.26 -35.99
C ASP A 77 51.64 -72.44 -34.74
N TYR A 78 50.38 -72.06 -34.52
CA TYR A 78 49.92 -71.57 -33.23
C TYR A 78 49.64 -72.74 -32.26
N SER A 79 49.75 -72.45 -30.96
CA SER A 79 49.28 -73.31 -29.87
C SER A 79 47.94 -72.81 -29.30
N VAL A 80 47.76 -71.50 -29.20
CA VAL A 80 46.50 -70.83 -28.80
C VAL A 80 45.93 -70.02 -29.97
N ALA A 81 44.60 -70.01 -30.12
CA ALA A 81 43.90 -69.18 -31.11
C ALA A 81 42.55 -68.65 -30.62
N VAL A 82 42.30 -67.39 -30.92
CA VAL A 82 41.07 -66.64 -30.63
C VAL A 82 40.55 -66.03 -31.95
N PRO A 83 39.78 -66.78 -32.76
CA PRO A 83 39.20 -66.26 -33.99
C PRO A 83 37.96 -65.40 -33.76
N PHE A 84 37.81 -64.41 -34.63
CA PHE A 84 36.67 -63.50 -34.70
C PHE A 84 35.76 -63.91 -35.87
N TYR A 85 34.49 -64.18 -35.59
CA TYR A 85 33.47 -64.50 -36.58
C TYR A 85 32.23 -63.61 -36.37
N THR A 86 31.40 -63.41 -37.40
CA THR A 86 30.21 -62.54 -37.31
C THR A 86 29.13 -63.02 -36.35
N ASN A 87 29.17 -64.28 -35.92
CA ASN A 87 28.33 -64.79 -34.86
C ASN A 87 28.97 -64.65 -33.46
N GLY A 88 30.26 -64.33 -33.34
CA GLY A 88 30.94 -64.16 -32.06
C GLY A 88 32.46 -64.31 -32.11
N ILE A 89 33.13 -63.92 -31.02
CA ILE A 89 34.48 -64.39 -30.69
C ILE A 89 34.40 -65.86 -30.23
N HIS A 90 35.33 -66.71 -30.65
CA HIS A 90 35.38 -68.14 -30.29
C HIS A 90 36.75 -68.52 -29.68
N VAL A 91 36.82 -69.68 -29.01
CA VAL A 91 38.07 -70.37 -28.61
C VAL A 91 38.11 -71.79 -29.18
N ARG A 92 39.29 -72.43 -29.19
CA ARG A 92 39.45 -73.77 -29.76
C ARG A 92 39.39 -74.86 -28.70
N VAL A 93 38.36 -75.69 -28.77
CA VAL A 93 38.14 -76.84 -27.86
C VAL A 93 38.09 -78.12 -28.66
N ASP A 94 38.93 -79.10 -28.31
CA ASP A 94 39.00 -80.44 -28.89
C ASP A 94 38.99 -80.47 -30.43
N GLY A 95 39.68 -79.50 -31.03
CA GLY A 95 39.83 -79.33 -32.47
C GLY A 95 38.79 -78.44 -33.15
N SER A 96 37.65 -78.15 -32.49
CA SER A 96 36.55 -77.29 -32.97
C SER A 96 36.64 -75.87 -32.39
N PHE A 97 35.89 -74.90 -32.93
CA PHE A 97 35.81 -73.54 -32.38
C PHE A 97 34.46 -73.31 -31.70
N LEU A 98 34.45 -73.06 -30.38
CA LEU A 98 33.27 -72.94 -29.53
C LEU A 98 33.25 -71.62 -28.75
N LYS A 99 32.07 -71.30 -28.21
CA LYS A 99 31.80 -70.19 -27.28
C LYS A 99 30.54 -70.49 -26.45
N THR A 100 30.36 -69.80 -25.34
CA THR A 100 29.12 -69.73 -24.54
C THR A 100 28.49 -68.35 -24.58
N ASN A 101 29.29 -67.27 -24.63
CA ASN A 101 28.80 -65.89 -24.65
C ASN A 101 28.86 -65.24 -26.04
N ASP A 102 27.84 -64.45 -26.37
CA ASP A 102 27.65 -63.80 -27.67
C ASP A 102 28.29 -62.40 -27.72
N VAL A 103 29.62 -62.35 -27.50
CA VAL A 103 30.42 -61.14 -27.82
C VAL A 103 30.55 -61.04 -29.33
N ILE A 104 29.65 -60.29 -29.97
CA ILE A 104 29.57 -60.15 -31.44
C ILE A 104 30.58 -59.10 -31.94
N PRO A 105 31.51 -59.47 -32.84
CA PRO A 105 32.39 -58.54 -33.53
C PRO A 105 31.63 -57.60 -34.49
N VAL A 106 31.99 -56.31 -34.49
CA VAL A 106 31.51 -55.30 -35.45
C VAL A 106 32.68 -54.65 -36.18
N ASP A 107 32.47 -54.23 -37.44
CA ASP A 107 33.52 -53.60 -38.26
C ASP A 107 34.00 -52.28 -37.66
N GLY A 108 35.29 -52.22 -37.32
CA GLY A 108 35.94 -51.08 -36.67
C GLY A 108 35.79 -51.03 -35.14
N GLY A 109 35.10 -51.99 -34.51
CA GLY A 109 34.92 -52.03 -33.05
C GLY A 109 36.17 -52.51 -32.30
N MET A 110 36.42 -51.96 -31.12
CA MET A 110 37.49 -52.38 -30.22
C MET A 110 37.02 -53.49 -29.27
N TYR A 111 37.91 -54.46 -29.05
CA TYR A 111 37.73 -55.58 -28.14
C TYR A 111 38.95 -55.69 -27.22
N GLU A 112 38.70 -55.66 -25.92
CA GLU A 112 39.71 -56.02 -24.92
C GLU A 112 39.69 -57.54 -24.73
N LEU A 113 40.87 -58.17 -24.76
CA LEU A 113 41.05 -59.61 -24.57
C LEU A 113 41.91 -59.89 -23.34
N TRP A 114 41.45 -60.83 -22.50
CA TRP A 114 42.22 -61.42 -21.41
C TRP A 114 42.36 -62.91 -21.66
N ILE A 115 43.57 -63.35 -21.97
CA ILE A 115 43.89 -64.73 -22.35
C ILE A 115 44.72 -65.33 -21.23
N ILE A 116 44.09 -66.13 -20.38
CA ILE A 116 44.80 -66.92 -19.36
C ILE A 116 45.36 -68.16 -20.06
N VAL A 117 46.66 -68.38 -19.98
CA VAL A 117 47.38 -69.49 -20.61
C VAL A 117 48.08 -70.29 -19.54
N ASP A 118 47.80 -71.59 -19.45
CA ASP A 118 48.47 -72.55 -18.58
C ASP A 118 49.33 -73.49 -19.42
N VAL A 119 50.62 -73.17 -19.55
CA VAL A 119 51.56 -73.94 -20.37
C VAL A 119 51.79 -75.36 -19.79
N PRO A 120 51.97 -75.55 -18.46
CA PRO A 120 52.04 -76.89 -17.87
C PRO A 120 50.79 -77.77 -18.04
N ALA A 121 49.59 -77.19 -18.12
CA ALA A 121 48.34 -77.93 -18.36
C ALA A 121 47.97 -78.06 -19.84
N GLU A 122 48.64 -77.33 -20.73
CA GLU A 122 48.30 -77.16 -22.15
C GLU A 122 46.86 -76.65 -22.36
N THR A 123 46.42 -75.70 -21.52
CA THR A 123 45.08 -75.08 -21.58
C THR A 123 45.11 -73.56 -21.63
N TYR A 124 44.01 -72.97 -22.08
CA TYR A 124 43.76 -71.53 -21.99
C TYR A 124 42.28 -71.23 -21.76
N ARG A 125 42.00 -70.03 -21.23
CA ARG A 125 40.66 -69.41 -21.21
C ARG A 125 40.74 -68.00 -21.78
N VAL A 126 39.65 -67.53 -22.36
CA VAL A 126 39.55 -66.17 -22.93
C VAL A 126 38.35 -65.47 -22.33
N PHE A 127 38.57 -64.27 -21.82
CA PHE A 127 37.53 -63.30 -21.52
C PHE A 127 37.64 -62.17 -22.55
N ALA A 128 36.50 -61.60 -22.95
CA ALA A 128 36.47 -60.47 -23.86
C ALA A 128 35.47 -59.41 -23.41
N LYS A 129 35.72 -58.17 -23.81
CA LYS A 129 34.85 -57.01 -23.59
C LYS A 129 34.82 -56.16 -24.85
N SER A 130 33.63 -55.76 -25.31
CA SER A 130 33.48 -54.73 -26.34
C SER A 130 33.25 -53.35 -25.71
N GLU A 131 33.41 -52.28 -26.49
CA GLU A 131 33.22 -50.90 -26.01
C GLU A 131 31.82 -50.63 -25.40
N GLU A 132 30.79 -51.33 -25.88
CA GLU A 132 29.40 -51.23 -25.42
C GLU A 132 29.08 -52.08 -24.17
N MET A 133 30.05 -52.84 -23.65
CA MET A 133 29.86 -53.68 -22.46
C MET A 133 30.44 -53.01 -21.22
N GLU A 134 29.79 -53.16 -20.07
CA GLU A 134 30.30 -52.65 -18.79
C GLU A 134 31.38 -53.58 -18.20
N PHE A 135 31.15 -54.89 -18.24
CA PHE A 135 32.03 -55.93 -17.70
C PHE A 135 32.57 -56.88 -18.79
N PRO A 136 33.76 -57.47 -18.61
CA PRO A 136 34.23 -58.55 -19.46
C PRO A 136 33.43 -59.83 -19.20
N VAL A 137 33.28 -60.68 -20.23
CA VAL A 137 32.63 -62.00 -20.12
C VAL A 137 33.55 -63.10 -20.61
N ILE A 138 33.43 -64.29 -20.01
CA ILE A 138 34.15 -65.48 -20.47
C ILE A 138 33.60 -65.94 -21.82
N ILE A 139 34.46 -66.10 -22.83
CA ILE A 139 34.03 -66.51 -24.18
C ILE A 139 33.51 -67.95 -24.20
N TYR A 140 34.04 -68.83 -23.36
CA TYR A 140 33.61 -70.23 -23.24
C TYR A 140 33.75 -70.68 -21.78
N ASN A 141 32.65 -71.12 -21.16
CA ASN A 141 32.65 -71.61 -19.78
C ASN A 141 33.31 -73.01 -19.69
N GLY A 142 34.64 -73.03 -19.66
CA GLY A 142 35.48 -74.22 -19.55
C GLY A 142 36.90 -73.98 -20.08
N ASP A 143 37.77 -74.97 -19.93
CA ASP A 143 39.15 -74.90 -20.43
C ASP A 143 39.26 -75.30 -21.91
N ALA A 144 39.95 -74.47 -22.69
CA ALA A 144 40.26 -74.73 -24.10
C ALA A 144 41.66 -75.34 -24.21
N HIS A 145 41.80 -76.51 -24.83
CA HIS A 145 43.09 -77.18 -24.98
C HIS A 145 43.97 -76.54 -26.08
N PHE A 146 45.28 -76.53 -25.88
CA PHE A 146 46.24 -76.14 -26.91
C PHE A 146 46.07 -77.00 -28.17
N ARG A 147 46.38 -76.41 -29.34
CA ARG A 147 46.40 -77.13 -30.61
C ARG A 147 47.49 -78.20 -30.69
N LYS A 148 48.61 -77.97 -30.00
CA LYS A 148 49.83 -78.79 -30.02
C LYS A 148 50.04 -79.39 -28.63
N THR A 149 50.75 -80.52 -28.59
CA THR A 149 51.17 -81.19 -27.36
C THR A 149 52.68 -81.12 -27.18
N ASP A 150 53.14 -81.37 -25.96
CA ASP A 150 54.52 -81.25 -25.51
C ASP A 150 55.08 -79.80 -25.62
N VAL A 151 54.20 -78.79 -25.45
CA VAL A 151 54.51 -77.36 -25.54
C VAL A 151 55.15 -76.86 -24.25
N SER A 152 56.49 -76.81 -24.20
CA SER A 152 57.22 -76.42 -23.00
C SER A 152 57.31 -74.91 -22.72
N ALA A 153 56.99 -74.06 -23.71
CA ALA A 153 56.97 -72.60 -23.58
C ALA A 153 56.13 -71.95 -24.68
N ILE A 154 55.55 -70.77 -24.41
CA ILE A 154 55.04 -69.85 -25.43
C ILE A 154 56.00 -68.66 -25.54
N ASN A 155 56.36 -68.29 -26.78
CA ASN A 155 57.44 -67.34 -27.07
C ASN A 155 56.97 -66.12 -27.90
N TYR A 156 55.87 -66.26 -28.64
CA TYR A 156 55.40 -65.24 -29.59
C TYR A 156 53.89 -65.06 -29.52
N TRP A 157 53.44 -63.86 -29.91
CA TRP A 157 52.06 -63.53 -30.24
C TRP A 157 51.97 -63.06 -31.71
N SER A 158 50.81 -63.23 -32.33
CA SER A 158 50.59 -62.78 -33.72
C SER A 158 49.11 -62.53 -34.02
N LEU A 159 48.84 -61.47 -34.77
CA LEU A 159 47.57 -61.24 -35.46
C LEU A 159 47.67 -61.80 -36.88
N LEU A 160 46.69 -62.60 -37.31
CA LEU A 160 46.73 -63.22 -38.64
C LEU A 160 45.37 -63.42 -39.30
N HIS A 161 45.36 -63.33 -40.64
CA HIS A 161 44.15 -63.40 -41.48
C HIS A 161 44.35 -64.22 -42.78
N ASN A 162 43.24 -64.62 -43.40
CA ASN A 162 43.22 -65.40 -44.64
C ASN A 162 43.67 -64.56 -45.87
N PRO A 163 44.68 -64.98 -46.66
CA PRO A 163 45.25 -64.20 -47.77
C PRO A 163 44.38 -63.98 -49.02
N ASP A 164 43.14 -64.47 -49.07
CA ASP A 164 42.30 -64.50 -50.29
C ASP A 164 41.71 -63.13 -50.70
N ASN A 165 42.58 -62.13 -50.83
CA ASN A 165 42.38 -60.85 -51.52
C ASN A 165 41.19 -60.01 -50.99
N GLN A 166 40.82 -60.22 -49.72
CA GLN A 166 39.73 -59.59 -49.01
C GLN A 166 40.15 -59.41 -47.54
N HIS A 167 40.61 -58.22 -47.18
CA HIS A 167 41.45 -57.96 -45.99
C HIS A 167 40.63 -57.70 -44.72
N ALA A 168 39.84 -58.67 -44.27
CA ALA A 168 39.43 -58.63 -42.87
C ALA A 168 40.68 -58.86 -42.00
N ARG A 169 40.90 -58.00 -40.99
CA ARG A 169 42.19 -57.86 -40.28
C ARG A 169 41.98 -57.49 -38.81
N LEU A 170 43.01 -57.70 -37.99
CA LEU A 170 43.08 -57.19 -36.62
C LEU A 170 44.17 -56.10 -36.52
N GLU A 171 44.01 -55.15 -35.61
CA GLU A 171 44.97 -54.08 -35.31
C GLU A 171 45.19 -53.97 -33.80
N ILE A 172 46.44 -54.07 -33.32
CA ILE A 172 46.80 -53.84 -31.92
C ILE A 172 46.61 -52.34 -31.61
N VAL A 173 45.85 -52.03 -30.56
CA VAL A 173 45.63 -50.64 -30.08
C VAL A 173 46.58 -50.27 -28.95
N ASP A 174 46.99 -51.26 -28.14
CA ASP A 174 47.79 -51.10 -26.93
C ASP A 174 48.68 -52.35 -26.74
N GLU A 175 49.84 -52.21 -26.08
CA GLU A 175 50.87 -53.27 -26.06
C GLU A 175 50.35 -54.61 -25.50
N VAL A 176 50.88 -55.73 -26.01
CA VAL A 176 50.48 -57.09 -25.58
C VAL A 176 51.15 -57.41 -24.24
N GLU A 177 50.50 -57.00 -23.16
CA GLU A 177 51.00 -57.10 -21.79
C GLU A 177 50.89 -58.52 -21.19
N ILE A 178 51.85 -58.87 -20.34
CA ILE A 178 51.73 -59.98 -19.38
C ILE A 178 51.30 -59.36 -18.05
N ARG A 179 50.07 -59.64 -17.62
CA ARG A 179 49.50 -59.14 -16.36
C ARG A 179 49.63 -60.18 -15.24
N PRO A 180 49.66 -59.76 -13.95
CA PRO A 180 49.55 -60.70 -12.85
C PRO A 180 48.24 -61.49 -12.95
N LEU A 181 48.29 -62.77 -12.54
CA LEU A 181 47.08 -63.56 -12.38
C LEU A 181 46.38 -63.15 -11.08
N ASP A 182 45.11 -62.77 -11.20
CA ASP A 182 44.18 -62.80 -10.09
C ASP A 182 43.66 -64.23 -9.92
N PHE A 183 43.37 -64.60 -8.67
CA PHE A 183 42.81 -65.89 -8.29
C PHE A 183 41.65 -65.74 -7.29
N GLU A 184 41.30 -64.51 -6.89
CA GLU A 184 40.18 -64.29 -5.97
C GLU A 184 38.86 -64.68 -6.67
N PRO A 185 38.05 -65.59 -6.10
CA PRO A 185 36.81 -66.11 -6.70
C PRO A 185 35.65 -65.09 -6.62
N THR A 186 35.86 -63.86 -7.07
CA THR A 186 34.90 -62.76 -6.91
C THR A 186 34.03 -62.50 -8.15
N LEU A 187 32.94 -61.76 -7.95
CA LEU A 187 32.19 -61.09 -9.02
C LEU A 187 32.73 -59.67 -9.24
N LEU A 188 32.79 -59.23 -10.50
CA LEU A 188 33.00 -57.83 -10.90
C LEU A 188 31.70 -57.03 -10.95
N GLY A 189 30.56 -57.71 -11.11
CA GLY A 189 29.23 -57.10 -11.22
C GLY A 189 28.12 -58.13 -11.01
N LEU A 190 26.95 -57.65 -10.60
CA LEU A 190 25.71 -58.43 -10.52
C LEU A 190 24.56 -57.51 -10.94
N THR A 191 23.68 -57.97 -11.83
CA THR A 191 22.52 -57.19 -12.30
C THR A 191 21.26 -58.03 -12.40
N THR A 192 20.11 -57.38 -12.26
CA THR A 192 18.78 -57.97 -12.36
C THR A 192 17.93 -57.29 -13.43
N SER A 193 16.82 -57.93 -13.82
CA SER A 193 15.86 -57.32 -14.75
C SER A 193 14.92 -56.27 -14.13
N ILE A 194 14.80 -56.25 -12.80
CA ILE A 194 13.96 -55.37 -11.97
C ILE A 194 14.50 -55.36 -10.54
N GLY A 195 14.10 -54.37 -9.73
CA GLY A 195 14.55 -54.20 -8.35
C GLY A 195 15.93 -53.55 -8.24
N GLU A 196 16.24 -53.01 -7.08
CA GLU A 196 17.54 -52.43 -6.72
C GLU A 196 18.14 -53.22 -5.55
N PHE A 197 19.47 -53.35 -5.50
CA PHE A 197 20.16 -54.12 -4.46
C PHE A 197 20.40 -53.26 -3.22
N GLU A 198 20.15 -53.81 -2.03
CA GLU A 198 20.66 -53.27 -0.77
C GLU A 198 21.70 -54.25 -0.17
N PRO A 199 22.94 -53.80 0.07
CA PRO A 199 23.54 -52.55 -0.40
C PRO A 199 23.83 -52.58 -1.92
N ASP A 200 24.21 -51.42 -2.48
CA ASP A 200 24.83 -51.31 -3.82
C ASP A 200 25.91 -52.40 -4.04
N PHE A 201 25.95 -52.98 -5.24
CA PHE A 201 26.85 -54.09 -5.54
C PHE A 201 28.34 -53.75 -5.30
N ASN A 202 29.00 -54.59 -4.52
CA ASN A 202 30.43 -54.50 -4.19
C ASN A 202 31.04 -55.91 -4.13
N SER A 203 32.15 -56.14 -4.83
CA SER A 203 32.78 -57.46 -4.92
C SER A 203 33.20 -58.09 -3.58
N GLU A 204 33.41 -57.29 -2.53
CA GLU A 204 33.73 -57.76 -1.17
C GLU A 204 32.48 -58.18 -0.36
N ILE A 205 31.26 -57.84 -0.81
CA ILE A 205 29.99 -58.13 -0.14
C ILE A 205 29.35 -59.37 -0.76
N THR A 206 29.19 -60.42 0.05
CA THR A 206 28.68 -61.75 -0.35
C THR A 206 27.21 -61.99 -0.02
N SER A 207 26.44 -60.94 0.29
CA SER A 207 25.03 -61.03 0.68
C SER A 207 24.30 -59.77 0.27
N TYR A 208 23.22 -59.92 -0.50
CA TYR A 208 22.39 -58.83 -1.03
C TYR A 208 20.92 -59.10 -0.77
N GLU A 209 20.20 -58.06 -0.39
CA GLU A 209 18.75 -58.01 -0.43
C GLU A 209 18.30 -57.31 -1.72
N LEU A 210 17.18 -57.76 -2.31
CA LEU A 210 16.62 -57.17 -3.52
C LEU A 210 15.10 -57.05 -3.42
N ALA A 211 14.64 -55.82 -3.24
CA ALA A 211 13.23 -55.48 -3.20
C ALA A 211 12.63 -55.49 -4.64
N VAL A 212 11.53 -56.20 -4.84
CA VAL A 212 10.82 -56.27 -6.15
C VAL A 212 9.33 -55.96 -6.04
N PRO A 213 8.68 -55.38 -7.07
CA PRO A 213 7.27 -54.97 -6.99
C PRO A 213 6.28 -56.10 -6.72
N TYR A 214 5.16 -55.78 -6.06
CA TYR A 214 4.08 -56.73 -5.77
C TYR A 214 3.53 -57.42 -7.02
N GLY A 215 3.29 -58.73 -6.92
CA GLY A 215 2.81 -59.56 -8.03
C GLY A 215 3.90 -60.07 -8.99
N THR A 216 5.17 -59.71 -8.78
CA THR A 216 6.32 -60.29 -9.51
C THR A 216 6.36 -61.82 -9.35
N GLN A 217 6.59 -62.52 -10.47
CA GLN A 217 6.61 -63.99 -10.54
C GLN A 217 7.89 -64.56 -11.19
N SER A 218 8.77 -63.71 -11.72
CA SER A 218 10.04 -64.11 -12.29
C SER A 218 10.98 -62.92 -12.48
N ILE A 219 12.30 -63.17 -12.36
CA ILE A 219 13.37 -62.19 -12.55
C ILE A 219 14.50 -62.81 -13.39
N THR A 220 15.26 -62.01 -14.13
CA THR A 220 16.53 -62.45 -14.74
C THR A 220 17.68 -61.98 -13.86
N VAL A 221 18.67 -62.85 -13.61
CA VAL A 221 19.90 -62.53 -12.85
C VAL A 221 21.10 -62.75 -13.76
N ASN A 222 21.96 -61.74 -13.89
CA ASN A 222 23.21 -61.81 -14.66
C ASN A 222 24.38 -61.51 -13.73
N ALA A 223 25.29 -62.47 -13.53
CA ALA A 223 26.50 -62.28 -12.73
C ALA A 223 27.73 -62.19 -13.64
N PHE A 224 28.65 -61.28 -13.30
CA PHE A 224 29.86 -61.03 -14.08
C PHE A 224 31.10 -61.49 -13.29
N PRO A 225 31.67 -62.68 -13.58
CA PRO A 225 32.81 -63.23 -12.86
C PRO A 225 34.09 -62.41 -13.07
N ASN A 226 34.96 -62.38 -12.06
CA ASN A 226 36.33 -61.86 -12.19
C ASN A 226 37.16 -62.66 -13.21
N ILE A 227 38.20 -62.03 -13.75
CA ILE A 227 39.00 -62.57 -14.85
C ILE A 227 39.85 -63.74 -14.32
N GLY A 228 39.41 -64.95 -14.65
CA GLY A 228 39.95 -66.19 -14.07
C GLY A 228 38.96 -66.92 -13.16
N THR A 229 37.69 -66.54 -13.14
CA THR A 229 36.64 -67.26 -12.42
C THR A 229 35.51 -67.71 -13.36
N SER A 230 34.74 -68.68 -12.90
CA SER A 230 33.50 -69.18 -13.48
C SER A 230 32.45 -69.21 -12.37
N PHE A 231 31.15 -69.23 -12.72
CA PHE A 231 30.09 -69.25 -11.71
C PHE A 231 28.92 -70.14 -12.13
N ASP A 232 28.17 -70.59 -11.11
CA ASP A 232 26.93 -71.36 -11.23
C ASP A 232 25.87 -70.75 -10.27
N ILE A 233 24.63 -70.59 -10.73
CA ILE A 233 23.50 -70.10 -9.89
C ILE A 233 22.63 -71.29 -9.45
N PHE A 234 22.37 -71.38 -8.16
CA PHE A 234 21.50 -72.39 -7.54
C PHE A 234 20.27 -71.76 -6.88
N ASP A 235 19.15 -72.48 -6.88
CA ASP A 235 17.97 -72.11 -6.09
C ASP A 235 18.10 -72.52 -4.62
N GLN A 236 17.21 -72.01 -3.77
CA GLN A 236 17.03 -72.41 -2.36
C GLN A 236 16.87 -73.93 -2.09
N THR A 237 16.72 -74.78 -3.11
CA THR A 237 16.67 -76.25 -2.99
C THR A 237 18.00 -76.93 -3.34
N GLY A 238 18.99 -76.16 -3.80
CA GLY A 238 20.27 -76.64 -4.31
C GLY A 238 20.20 -77.12 -5.77
N ALA A 239 19.18 -76.72 -6.53
CA ALA A 239 19.07 -77.06 -7.95
C ALA A 239 19.78 -76.00 -8.82
N LEU A 240 20.67 -76.46 -9.69
CA LEU A 240 21.38 -75.60 -10.65
C LEU A 240 20.40 -75.00 -11.67
N ILE A 241 20.35 -73.67 -11.73
CA ILE A 241 19.56 -72.89 -12.69
C ILE A 241 20.35 -72.68 -13.99
N GLY A 242 21.66 -72.45 -13.88
CA GLY A 242 22.58 -72.10 -14.97
C GLY A 242 23.26 -70.74 -14.72
N SER A 243 24.06 -70.26 -15.68
CA SER A 243 24.77 -68.97 -15.55
C SER A 243 23.88 -67.75 -15.86
N ASP A 244 22.93 -67.89 -16.78
CA ASP A 244 22.20 -66.76 -17.38
C ASP A 244 20.71 -66.81 -16.98
N GLY A 245 20.46 -66.98 -15.67
CA GLY A 245 19.21 -67.55 -15.14
C GLY A 245 17.99 -66.62 -15.15
N VAL A 246 16.90 -67.05 -15.80
CA VAL A 246 15.54 -66.57 -15.49
C VAL A 246 14.98 -67.41 -14.34
N VAL A 247 14.77 -66.78 -13.18
CA VAL A 247 14.36 -67.38 -11.92
C VAL A 247 12.87 -67.12 -11.69
N PRO A 248 11.97 -68.14 -11.77
CA PRO A 248 10.58 -68.01 -11.39
C PRO A 248 10.36 -68.23 -9.89
N PHE A 249 9.47 -67.46 -9.28
CA PHE A 249 9.11 -67.58 -7.86
C PHE A 249 7.65 -67.22 -7.58
N THR A 250 7.16 -67.52 -6.37
CA THR A 250 5.76 -67.32 -5.99
C THR A 250 5.61 -67.05 -4.50
N GLY A 251 4.81 -66.06 -4.13
CA GLY A 251 4.66 -65.63 -2.74
C GLY A 251 5.68 -64.53 -2.43
N ASP A 252 6.29 -64.63 -1.25
CA ASP A 252 6.95 -63.49 -0.60
C ASP A 252 8.36 -63.18 -1.15
N GLY A 253 8.98 -64.12 -1.89
CA GLY A 253 10.34 -63.98 -2.41
C GLY A 253 10.99 -65.26 -2.96
N VAL A 254 12.31 -65.22 -3.17
CA VAL A 254 13.19 -66.38 -3.41
C VAL A 254 14.65 -66.09 -3.05
N ASP A 255 15.30 -67.05 -2.39
CA ASP A 255 16.74 -67.00 -2.07
C ASP A 255 17.56 -67.74 -3.14
N LEU A 256 18.71 -67.17 -3.52
CA LEU A 256 19.64 -67.71 -4.52
C LEU A 256 21.08 -67.77 -3.99
N GLU A 257 21.82 -68.80 -4.40
CA GLU A 257 23.27 -68.94 -4.20
C GLU A 257 23.98 -68.82 -5.56
N ILE A 258 24.86 -67.83 -5.70
CA ILE A 258 25.72 -67.64 -6.87
C ILE A 258 27.13 -68.07 -6.46
N LEU A 259 27.49 -69.32 -6.75
CA LEU A 259 28.80 -69.87 -6.41
C LEU A 259 29.81 -69.50 -7.49
N VAL A 260 30.86 -68.76 -7.10
CA VAL A 260 31.97 -68.40 -7.98
C VAL A 260 33.19 -69.28 -7.65
N THR A 261 33.89 -69.78 -8.67
CA THR A 261 35.06 -70.66 -8.57
C THR A 261 36.21 -70.13 -9.42
N SER A 262 37.43 -70.02 -8.87
CA SER A 262 38.60 -69.52 -9.61
C SER A 262 39.41 -70.63 -10.31
N MET A 263 40.37 -70.24 -11.16
CA MET A 263 41.33 -71.14 -11.83
C MET A 263 42.16 -72.05 -10.89
N ASP A 264 42.23 -71.78 -9.58
CA ASP A 264 42.96 -72.62 -8.62
C ASP A 264 42.07 -73.57 -7.80
N GLY A 265 40.74 -73.44 -7.93
CA GLY A 265 39.75 -74.23 -7.20
C GLY A 265 39.33 -73.64 -5.85
N SER A 266 39.69 -72.38 -5.56
CA SER A 266 39.03 -71.59 -4.52
C SER A 266 37.61 -71.17 -4.94
N GLU A 267 36.72 -71.07 -3.96
CA GLU A 267 35.28 -70.84 -4.16
C GLU A 267 34.77 -69.75 -3.20
N MET A 268 33.84 -68.91 -3.67
CA MET A 268 33.10 -67.93 -2.85
C MET A 268 31.63 -67.87 -3.31
N PRO A 269 30.66 -68.13 -2.42
CA PRO A 269 29.25 -67.93 -2.71
C PRO A 269 28.82 -66.48 -2.43
N TYR A 270 28.02 -65.93 -3.33
CA TYR A 270 27.25 -64.71 -3.13
C TYR A 270 25.77 -65.07 -2.95
N TRP A 271 25.14 -64.55 -1.91
CA TRP A 271 23.73 -64.81 -1.59
C TRP A 271 22.87 -63.63 -2.06
N LEU A 272 21.74 -63.92 -2.71
CA LEU A 272 20.79 -62.93 -3.19
C LEU A 272 19.39 -63.29 -2.67
N TYR A 273 18.89 -62.46 -1.74
CA TYR A 273 17.60 -62.59 -1.07
C TYR A 273 16.59 -61.66 -1.76
N ILE A 274 15.81 -62.22 -2.69
CA ILE A 274 14.79 -61.46 -3.43
C ILE A 274 13.50 -61.49 -2.62
N PHE A 275 12.94 -60.33 -2.26
CA PHE A 275 11.67 -60.24 -1.55
C PHE A 275 10.73 -59.21 -2.18
N VAL A 276 9.42 -59.40 -1.98
CA VAL A 276 8.40 -58.49 -2.48
C VAL A 276 8.28 -57.25 -1.60
N ASP A 277 8.37 -56.06 -2.20
CA ASP A 277 8.40 -54.79 -1.49
C ASP A 277 7.02 -54.33 -0.96
N GLU A 278 6.93 -54.15 0.36
CA GLU A 278 5.77 -53.57 1.05
C GLU A 278 5.54 -52.09 0.69
N GLY A 279 6.57 -51.38 0.18
CA GLY A 279 6.46 -49.97 -0.25
C GLY A 279 5.44 -49.72 -1.36
N SER A 280 5.10 -50.75 -2.15
CA SER A 280 4.02 -50.69 -3.14
C SER A 280 2.62 -50.48 -2.54
N GLY A 281 2.47 -50.72 -1.23
CA GLY A 281 1.29 -50.46 -0.41
C GLY A 281 1.22 -49.06 0.23
N ASP A 282 2.23 -48.18 0.05
CA ASP A 282 2.23 -46.83 0.64
C ASP A 282 1.16 -45.92 -0.01
N PRO A 283 0.17 -45.41 0.75
CA PRO A 283 -0.85 -44.52 0.24
C PRO A 283 -0.63 -43.05 0.67
N THR A 284 0.57 -42.61 1.04
CA THR A 284 0.80 -41.24 1.55
C THR A 284 1.15 -40.20 0.48
N LEU A 285 0.98 -38.91 0.82
CA LEU A 285 1.48 -37.76 0.05
C LEU A 285 2.90 -37.38 0.51
N ARG A 286 3.71 -36.77 -0.38
CA ARG A 286 4.94 -36.03 -0.02
C ARG A 286 4.71 -34.53 0.15
N ASP A 287 3.66 -34.00 -0.48
CA ASP A 287 3.32 -32.57 -0.48
C ASP A 287 1.81 -32.38 -0.76
N LEU A 288 1.25 -31.26 -0.30
CA LEU A 288 -0.14 -30.86 -0.46
C LEU A 288 -0.25 -29.32 -0.49
N GLN A 289 -0.71 -28.78 -1.62
CA GLN A 289 -0.82 -27.33 -1.86
C GLN A 289 -2.24 -26.94 -2.30
N LEU A 290 -2.56 -25.64 -2.24
CA LEU A 290 -3.83 -25.03 -2.67
C LEU A 290 -3.57 -23.95 -3.71
N SER A 291 -4.55 -23.64 -4.56
CA SER A 291 -4.48 -22.49 -5.47
C SER A 291 -4.66 -21.12 -4.80
N ALA A 292 -5.19 -21.10 -3.57
CA ALA A 292 -5.40 -19.91 -2.75
C ALA A 292 -5.37 -20.28 -1.26
N GLY A 293 -4.89 -19.37 -0.42
CA GLY A 293 -4.66 -19.62 1.01
C GLY A 293 -3.58 -20.65 1.28
N ALA A 294 -3.42 -21.05 2.55
CA ALA A 294 -2.42 -22.02 2.99
C ALA A 294 -3.00 -23.02 3.98
N ILE A 295 -2.52 -24.28 3.93
CA ILE A 295 -2.90 -25.31 4.90
C ILE A 295 -2.18 -25.14 6.24
N HIS A 296 -2.90 -25.42 7.33
CA HIS A 296 -2.39 -25.49 8.68
C HIS A 296 -2.78 -26.85 9.31
N PRO A 297 -1.84 -27.56 9.98
CA PRO A 297 -0.40 -27.26 10.09
C PRO A 297 0.33 -27.33 8.74
N ILE A 298 1.61 -26.96 8.70
CA ILE A 298 2.47 -27.24 7.52
C ILE A 298 2.39 -28.73 7.19
N PHE A 299 2.38 -29.06 5.89
CA PHE A 299 2.25 -30.43 5.43
C PHE A 299 3.23 -31.39 6.13
N ASN A 300 2.67 -32.47 6.65
CA ASN A 300 3.40 -33.64 7.12
C ASN A 300 2.56 -34.87 6.76
N ARG A 301 3.17 -35.85 6.10
CA ARG A 301 2.49 -37.06 5.63
C ARG A 301 1.78 -37.89 6.71
N GLU A 302 2.19 -37.72 7.98
CA GLU A 302 1.58 -38.35 9.17
C GLU A 302 0.35 -37.58 9.72
N ILE A 303 0.02 -36.41 9.14
CA ILE A 303 -1.13 -35.58 9.51
C ILE A 303 -2.18 -35.65 8.40
N PHE A 304 -3.39 -36.04 8.77
CA PHE A 304 -4.49 -36.37 7.85
C PHE A 304 -5.67 -35.39 7.89
N GLU A 305 -5.61 -34.39 8.80
CA GLU A 305 -6.62 -33.35 8.96
C GLU A 305 -5.92 -31.99 8.93
N TYR A 306 -6.37 -31.11 8.03
CA TYR A 306 -5.86 -29.76 7.85
C TYR A 306 -7.01 -28.74 7.87
N THR A 307 -6.70 -27.52 8.30
CA THR A 307 -7.55 -26.34 8.10
C THR A 307 -6.85 -25.39 7.14
N ALA A 308 -7.58 -24.77 6.23
CA ALA A 308 -7.08 -23.69 5.39
C ALA A 308 -8.02 -22.49 5.47
N ILE A 309 -7.46 -21.28 5.52
CA ILE A 309 -8.22 -20.04 5.39
C ILE A 309 -7.83 -19.40 4.05
N VAL A 310 -8.84 -19.01 3.28
CA VAL A 310 -8.69 -18.45 1.92
C VAL A 310 -9.25 -17.03 1.85
N PRO A 311 -8.78 -16.18 0.92
CA PRO A 311 -9.24 -14.79 0.82
C PRO A 311 -10.75 -14.66 0.66
N ALA A 312 -11.33 -13.57 1.17
CA ALA A 312 -12.73 -13.21 0.94
C ALA A 312 -13.04 -13.13 -0.57
N GLY A 313 -14.22 -13.60 -0.97
CA GLY A 313 -14.62 -13.77 -2.37
C GLY A 313 -14.14 -15.06 -3.04
N THR A 314 -13.35 -15.91 -2.37
CA THR A 314 -12.87 -17.18 -2.95
C THR A 314 -14.01 -18.17 -3.20
N THR A 315 -14.47 -18.26 -4.45
CA THR A 315 -15.55 -19.19 -4.84
C THR A 315 -15.06 -20.62 -5.10
N THR A 316 -13.81 -20.81 -5.52
CA THR A 316 -13.23 -22.13 -5.88
C THR A 316 -11.77 -22.24 -5.49
N VAL A 317 -11.35 -23.43 -5.05
CA VAL A 317 -9.95 -23.77 -4.71
C VAL A 317 -9.56 -25.08 -5.40
N ASP A 318 -8.43 -25.08 -6.10
CA ASP A 318 -7.77 -26.30 -6.59
C ASP A 318 -6.87 -26.88 -5.49
N ILE A 319 -6.81 -28.21 -5.40
CA ILE A 319 -6.09 -28.93 -4.34
C ILE A 319 -5.08 -29.89 -4.98
N ILE A 320 -3.80 -29.61 -4.76
CA ILE A 320 -2.67 -30.19 -5.49
C ILE A 320 -1.88 -31.09 -4.53
N GLY A 321 -2.21 -32.38 -4.51
CA GLY A 321 -1.41 -33.39 -3.82
C GLY A 321 -0.29 -33.95 -4.70
N THR A 322 0.88 -34.21 -4.12
CA THR A 322 1.96 -35.00 -4.75
C THR A 322 2.17 -36.28 -3.97
N THR A 323 2.08 -37.47 -4.58
CA THR A 323 2.23 -38.77 -3.90
C THR A 323 3.64 -39.01 -3.36
N ASN A 324 3.76 -39.74 -2.25
CA ASN A 324 5.06 -40.20 -1.74
C ASN A 324 5.66 -41.22 -2.71
N PHE A 325 4.92 -42.29 -3.04
CA PHE A 325 5.29 -43.26 -4.07
C PHE A 325 4.80 -42.81 -5.48
N PRO A 326 5.64 -42.77 -6.54
CA PRO A 326 5.27 -42.20 -7.84
C PRO A 326 4.10 -42.88 -8.55
N GLU A 327 3.95 -44.20 -8.38
CA GLU A 327 2.92 -45.03 -9.02
C GLU A 327 1.59 -45.05 -8.25
N ALA A 328 1.53 -44.47 -7.04
CA ALA A 328 0.28 -44.30 -6.30
C ALA A 328 -0.66 -43.30 -7.01
N THR A 329 -1.97 -43.41 -6.77
CA THR A 329 -2.98 -42.62 -7.50
C THR A 329 -3.77 -41.70 -6.58
N ILE A 330 -4.08 -40.49 -7.06
CA ILE A 330 -4.87 -39.48 -6.33
C ILE A 330 -6.28 -39.41 -6.92
N SER A 331 -7.27 -39.27 -6.03
CA SER A 331 -8.69 -39.13 -6.33
C SER A 331 -9.40 -38.29 -5.27
N GLY A 332 -10.68 -37.98 -5.48
CA GLY A 332 -11.46 -37.12 -4.58
C GLY A 332 -11.57 -35.68 -5.06
N ASP A 333 -11.65 -34.73 -4.14
CA ASP A 333 -12.00 -33.33 -4.38
C ASP A 333 -10.78 -32.50 -4.82
N THR A 334 -10.23 -32.77 -6.02
CA THR A 334 -9.06 -32.03 -6.56
C THR A 334 -9.36 -30.56 -6.91
N GLN A 335 -10.64 -30.19 -6.95
CA GLN A 335 -11.14 -28.82 -7.02
C GLN A 335 -12.44 -28.78 -6.22
N ILE A 336 -12.64 -27.75 -5.40
CA ILE A 336 -13.84 -27.60 -4.55
C ILE A 336 -14.42 -26.18 -4.64
N THR A 337 -15.75 -26.07 -4.55
CA THR A 337 -16.49 -24.80 -4.55
C THR A 337 -16.96 -24.48 -3.13
N LEU A 338 -16.71 -23.25 -2.65
CA LEU A 338 -17.17 -22.82 -1.33
C LEU A 338 -18.67 -22.50 -1.35
N SER A 339 -19.35 -22.76 -0.24
CA SER A 339 -20.79 -22.51 -0.06
C SER A 339 -21.03 -21.79 1.26
N ASN A 340 -21.40 -20.50 1.18
CA ASN A 340 -21.44 -19.58 2.33
C ASN A 340 -20.09 -19.56 3.08
N GLY A 341 -19.01 -19.26 2.36
CA GLY A 341 -17.67 -19.13 2.95
C GLY A 341 -17.08 -20.38 3.61
N THR A 342 -17.61 -21.57 3.34
CA THR A 342 -16.99 -22.81 3.84
C THR A 342 -17.03 -23.92 2.79
N ALA A 343 -16.03 -24.81 2.86
CA ALA A 343 -16.00 -26.09 2.18
C ALA A 343 -15.29 -27.14 3.05
N THR A 344 -15.41 -28.41 2.67
CA THR A 344 -14.54 -29.47 3.19
C THR A 344 -14.25 -30.43 2.07
N ALA A 345 -12.98 -30.57 1.74
CA ALA A 345 -12.49 -31.41 0.65
C ALA A 345 -11.82 -32.66 1.21
N THR A 346 -11.98 -33.79 0.52
CA THR A 346 -11.25 -35.03 0.81
C THR A 346 -10.41 -35.42 -0.40
N ILE A 347 -9.08 -35.48 -0.21
CA ILE A 347 -8.17 -36.11 -1.16
C ILE A 347 -7.93 -37.54 -0.71
N THR A 348 -8.26 -38.52 -1.56
CA THR A 348 -8.01 -39.95 -1.34
C THR A 348 -6.85 -40.40 -2.21
N VAL A 349 -5.77 -40.83 -1.57
CA VAL A 349 -4.63 -41.48 -2.22
C VAL A 349 -4.80 -42.99 -2.10
N THR A 350 -4.60 -43.71 -3.20
CA THR A 350 -4.59 -45.18 -3.27
C THR A 350 -3.19 -45.67 -3.59
N SER A 351 -2.73 -46.69 -2.87
CA SER A 351 -1.42 -47.33 -3.07
C SER A 351 -1.27 -47.88 -4.50
N ALA A 352 -0.03 -48.10 -4.94
CA ALA A 352 0.27 -48.54 -6.31
C ALA A 352 -0.19 -49.97 -6.62
N ASP A 353 -0.19 -50.85 -5.61
CA ASP A 353 -0.75 -52.20 -5.69
C ASP A 353 -2.30 -52.23 -5.54
N GLY A 354 -2.90 -51.13 -5.07
CA GLY A 354 -4.32 -51.01 -4.77
C GLY A 354 -4.80 -51.73 -3.50
N SER A 355 -3.90 -52.06 -2.57
CA SER A 355 -4.25 -52.72 -1.29
C SER A 355 -4.81 -51.77 -0.24
N GLU A 356 -4.27 -50.54 -0.14
CA GLU A 356 -4.55 -49.58 0.94
C GLU A 356 -4.87 -48.17 0.42
N THR A 357 -5.55 -47.38 1.24
CA THR A 357 -5.98 -46.00 0.89
C THR A 357 -5.86 -45.06 2.09
N GLN A 358 -5.32 -43.86 1.89
CA GLN A 358 -5.29 -42.78 2.88
C GLN A 358 -6.13 -41.59 2.42
N ASN A 359 -6.86 -41.01 3.36
CA ASN A 359 -7.58 -39.75 3.14
C ASN A 359 -6.82 -38.60 3.81
N TYR A 360 -6.79 -37.46 3.13
CA TYR A 360 -6.40 -36.16 3.67
C TYR A 360 -7.62 -35.24 3.61
N LEU A 361 -8.07 -34.79 4.78
CA LEU A 361 -9.25 -33.92 4.94
C LEU A 361 -8.77 -32.47 5.06
N ILE A 362 -9.31 -31.58 4.24
CA ILE A 362 -9.04 -30.14 4.29
C ILE A 362 -10.36 -29.42 4.56
N ALA A 363 -10.52 -28.89 5.77
CA ALA A 363 -11.57 -27.93 6.09
C ALA A 363 -11.13 -26.55 5.57
N ILE A 364 -11.92 -25.95 4.67
CA ILE A 364 -11.61 -24.66 4.06
C ILE A 364 -12.64 -23.64 4.56
N GLU A 365 -12.15 -22.53 5.09
CA GLU A 365 -12.95 -21.39 5.55
C GLU A 365 -12.53 -20.15 4.74
N GLU A 366 -13.49 -19.44 4.17
CA GLU A 366 -13.29 -18.10 3.64
C GLU A 366 -13.02 -17.19 4.83
N ALA A 367 -12.03 -16.29 4.72
CA ALA A 367 -11.83 -15.28 5.74
C ALA A 367 -13.12 -14.46 5.90
N GLU A 368 -13.63 -14.36 7.13
CA GLU A 368 -14.68 -13.39 7.47
C GLU A 368 -14.25 -12.01 6.93
N PRO A 369 -15.14 -11.20 6.32
CA PRO A 369 -14.80 -9.96 5.64
C PRO A 369 -14.51 -8.80 6.61
N ALA A 370 -13.65 -9.06 7.59
CA ALA A 370 -13.04 -8.11 8.50
C ALA A 370 -11.61 -7.85 8.02
N ASP A 371 -11.30 -6.58 7.79
CA ASP A 371 -9.94 -6.08 7.60
C ASP A 371 -9.13 -6.39 8.89
N TYR A 372 -7.92 -6.94 8.79
CA TYR A 372 -7.13 -7.39 9.95
C TYR A 372 -5.67 -6.91 9.92
N ALA A 373 -5.26 -6.14 10.92
CA ALA A 373 -3.86 -5.76 11.14
C ALA A 373 -3.10 -6.76 12.03
N ILE A 374 -1.76 -6.74 11.99
CA ILE A 374 -0.91 -7.43 12.95
C ILE A 374 -0.52 -6.53 14.13
N ARG A 375 -0.99 -6.88 15.33
CA ARG A 375 -0.64 -6.21 16.60
C ARG A 375 0.76 -6.61 17.06
N MET A 376 1.67 -5.65 17.14
CA MET A 376 2.97 -5.80 17.79
C MET A 376 2.89 -5.32 19.25
N GLN A 377 3.34 -6.18 20.17
CA GLN A 377 3.18 -6.00 21.63
C GLN A 377 4.48 -5.52 22.29
N GLY A 378 5.34 -4.79 21.55
CA GLY A 378 6.75 -4.57 21.88
C GLY A 378 7.04 -3.79 23.17
N GLY A 379 8.30 -3.86 23.61
CA GLY A 379 8.76 -3.20 24.83
C GLY A 379 8.66 -4.06 26.10
N ASN A 380 9.23 -3.56 27.21
CA ASN A 380 9.30 -4.28 28.49
C ASN A 380 9.93 -5.69 28.41
N GLY A 381 10.83 -5.90 27.45
CA GLY A 381 11.43 -7.21 27.18
C GLY A 381 10.65 -8.12 26.22
N ASN A 382 9.53 -7.67 25.66
CA ASN A 382 8.82 -8.39 24.60
C ASN A 382 9.29 -7.95 23.21
N ASN A 383 9.73 -8.90 22.39
CA ASN A 383 10.21 -8.67 21.02
C ASN A 383 9.23 -9.22 19.96
N SER A 384 7.98 -8.76 19.96
CA SER A 384 7.02 -9.13 18.92
C SER A 384 7.53 -8.75 17.53
N HIS A 385 7.53 -9.69 16.58
CA HIS A 385 7.99 -9.45 15.20
C HIS A 385 7.40 -10.48 14.21
N ILE A 386 7.64 -10.25 12.92
CA ILE A 386 7.56 -11.27 11.86
C ILE A 386 8.97 -11.51 11.33
N ASP A 387 9.36 -12.78 11.21
CA ASP A 387 10.62 -13.20 10.60
C ASP A 387 10.48 -13.29 9.06
N LEU A 388 11.17 -12.40 8.34
CA LEU A 388 11.27 -12.37 6.87
C LEU A 388 12.68 -12.74 6.38
N SER A 389 13.50 -13.44 7.17
CA SER A 389 14.91 -13.74 6.83
C SER A 389 15.11 -14.66 5.60
N GLY A 390 14.04 -15.03 4.88
CA GLY A 390 14.09 -15.68 3.57
C GLY A 390 13.99 -14.73 2.37
N LEU A 391 13.53 -13.49 2.57
CA LEU A 391 13.43 -12.46 1.53
C LEU A 391 14.79 -11.80 1.30
N SER A 392 15.19 -11.63 0.03
CA SER A 392 16.47 -11.01 -0.35
C SER A 392 16.25 -9.75 -1.19
N LEU A 393 16.80 -8.61 -0.72
CA LEU A 393 16.73 -7.30 -1.39
C LEU A 393 18.14 -6.84 -1.81
N SER A 394 18.84 -7.68 -2.58
CA SER A 394 20.26 -7.53 -2.90
C SER A 394 20.59 -6.54 -4.03
N SER A 395 19.60 -5.81 -4.56
CA SER A 395 19.77 -4.78 -5.58
C SER A 395 18.79 -3.62 -5.42
N LEU A 396 19.27 -2.40 -5.65
CA LEU A 396 18.44 -1.19 -5.82
C LEU A 396 18.03 -1.03 -7.30
N PRO A 397 16.98 -0.25 -7.61
CA PRO A 397 16.06 0.41 -6.67
C PRO A 397 15.05 -0.56 -6.05
N TYR A 398 14.46 -0.17 -4.92
CA TYR A 398 13.27 -0.81 -4.38
C TYR A 398 12.44 0.18 -3.54
N THR A 399 11.16 -0.13 -3.35
CA THR A 399 10.24 0.63 -2.49
C THR A 399 9.65 -0.31 -1.44
N ILE A 400 9.58 0.14 -0.18
CA ILE A 400 8.87 -0.55 0.90
C ILE A 400 7.74 0.35 1.35
N GLU A 401 6.53 -0.16 1.52
CA GLU A 401 5.41 0.61 2.07
C GLU A 401 4.58 -0.24 3.06
N MET A 402 3.87 0.44 3.97
CA MET A 402 3.04 -0.16 5.02
C MET A 402 2.14 0.89 5.68
N TRP A 403 1.03 0.46 6.26
CA TRP A 403 0.29 1.23 7.26
C TRP A 403 0.81 0.92 8.66
N ILE A 404 0.89 1.92 9.55
CA ILE A 404 1.24 1.75 10.97
C ILE A 404 0.31 2.53 11.89
N ARG A 405 0.10 2.00 13.11
CA ARG A 405 -0.61 2.68 14.21
C ARG A 405 0.18 2.59 15.51
N PRO A 406 1.03 3.57 15.84
CA PRO A 406 1.94 3.49 16.99
C PRO A 406 1.24 3.72 18.35
N ASP A 407 1.52 2.87 19.32
CA ASP A 407 1.09 3.04 20.73
C ASP A 407 1.93 4.12 21.44
N GLY A 408 1.55 5.39 21.27
CA GLY A 408 2.14 6.49 22.03
C GLY A 408 3.66 6.64 21.83
N ALA A 409 4.37 6.87 22.93
CA ALA A 409 5.83 6.91 22.95
C ALA A 409 6.42 5.50 23.12
N GLN A 410 7.29 5.10 22.19
CA GLN A 410 7.99 3.81 22.25
C GLN A 410 9.10 3.82 23.32
N PRO A 411 9.46 2.68 23.93
CA PRO A 411 10.50 2.61 24.97
C PRO A 411 11.94 2.82 24.45
N ASN A 412 12.16 2.60 23.16
CA ASN A 412 13.40 2.85 22.42
C ASN A 412 13.03 3.08 20.93
N ASN A 413 14.01 3.40 20.08
CA ASN A 413 13.79 3.40 18.63
C ASN A 413 13.33 2.00 18.19
N ALA A 414 12.17 1.91 17.57
CA ALA A 414 11.53 0.66 17.20
C ALA A 414 11.72 0.35 15.71
N GLY A 415 12.13 -0.87 15.37
CA GLY A 415 12.18 -1.33 13.98
C GLY A 415 10.77 -1.53 13.41
N LEU A 416 10.52 -0.98 12.21
CA LEU A 416 9.26 -1.19 11.47
C LEU A 416 9.45 -2.24 10.37
N PHE A 417 10.43 -2.01 9.48
CA PHE A 417 10.92 -2.99 8.51
C PHE A 417 12.44 -2.85 8.46
N TYR A 418 13.17 -3.83 8.99
CA TYR A 418 14.55 -3.62 9.40
C TYR A 418 15.44 -4.85 9.22
N ASN A 419 16.62 -4.67 8.62
CA ASN A 419 17.64 -5.70 8.52
C ASN A 419 18.84 -5.37 9.43
N ARG A 420 19.29 -6.36 10.21
CA ARG A 420 20.49 -6.24 11.06
C ARG A 420 21.24 -7.55 11.16
N GLU A 421 22.49 -7.54 10.71
CA GLU A 421 23.50 -8.54 11.04
C GLU A 421 24.17 -8.19 12.38
N ASN A 422 24.66 -6.95 12.54
CA ASN A 422 25.37 -6.48 13.73
C ASN A 422 25.28 -4.95 13.91
N ASP A 423 25.83 -4.41 15.01
CA ASP A 423 25.80 -2.97 15.35
C ASP A 423 26.54 -2.02 14.38
N ASN A 424 27.26 -2.55 13.39
CA ASN A 424 27.94 -1.80 12.33
C ASN A 424 27.50 -2.27 10.93
N HIS A 425 26.45 -3.10 10.85
CA HIS A 425 25.87 -3.57 9.60
C HIS A 425 24.37 -3.78 9.77
N HIS A 426 23.62 -2.68 9.65
CA HIS A 426 22.17 -2.66 9.75
C HIS A 426 21.54 -1.48 8.99
N ALA A 427 20.34 -1.70 8.47
CA ALA A 427 19.58 -0.71 7.70
C ALA A 427 18.07 -1.00 7.69
N GLY A 428 17.25 0.04 7.57
CA GLY A 428 15.79 -0.08 7.51
C GLY A 428 15.03 1.09 8.12
N LEU A 429 13.70 0.97 8.13
CA LEU A 429 12.76 1.96 8.67
C LEU A 429 12.58 1.77 10.19
N GLN A 430 12.58 2.87 10.95
CA GLN A 430 12.33 2.91 12.38
C GLN A 430 11.36 4.04 12.79
N TYR A 431 10.68 3.85 13.92
CA TYR A 431 9.96 4.89 14.67
C TYR A 431 10.82 5.36 15.85
N SER A 432 10.98 6.67 16.03
CA SER A 432 11.95 7.25 16.96
C SER A 432 11.44 7.40 18.41
N SER A 433 12.38 7.33 19.36
CA SER A 433 12.19 7.80 20.73
C SER A 433 13.41 8.58 21.22
N GLY A 434 13.21 9.78 21.78
CA GLY A 434 14.26 10.52 22.48
C GLY A 434 15.01 11.56 21.65
N TRP A 435 16.34 11.43 21.52
CA TRP A 435 17.27 12.56 21.30
C TRP A 435 17.06 13.37 20.00
N GLN A 436 16.46 12.78 18.97
CA GLN A 436 16.19 13.43 17.67
C GLN A 436 14.72 13.86 17.52
N GLY A 437 13.99 13.98 18.63
CA GLY A 437 12.53 14.04 18.66
C GLY A 437 11.94 12.64 18.82
N SER A 438 10.88 12.53 19.65
CA SER A 438 10.10 11.31 19.80
C SER A 438 8.96 11.28 18.80
N GLY A 439 8.60 10.09 18.29
CA GLY A 439 7.45 9.93 17.41
C GLY A 439 7.68 10.27 15.94
N ARG A 440 8.93 10.44 15.51
CA ARG A 440 9.29 10.70 14.10
C ARG A 440 9.65 9.39 13.39
N LEU A 441 9.40 9.30 12.09
CA LEU A 441 9.87 8.20 11.27
C LEU A 441 11.29 8.48 10.78
N ARG A 442 12.14 7.46 10.78
CA ARG A 442 13.53 7.55 10.33
C ARG A 442 13.92 6.33 9.52
N PHE A 443 14.40 6.53 8.30
CA PHE A 443 15.13 5.48 7.58
C PHE A 443 16.62 5.53 7.94
N MET A 444 17.22 4.39 8.26
CA MET A 444 18.63 4.27 8.65
C MET A 444 19.43 3.41 7.67
N THR A 445 20.69 3.79 7.46
CA THR A 445 21.75 2.86 7.07
C THR A 445 22.96 3.12 7.94
N ASN A 446 23.53 2.10 8.58
CA ASN A 446 24.83 2.21 9.24
C ASN A 446 25.81 1.17 8.69
N VAL A 447 26.63 1.65 7.74
CA VAL A 447 27.74 0.93 7.09
C VAL A 447 29.08 1.67 7.32
N SER A 448 29.02 2.95 7.69
CA SER A 448 30.19 3.82 7.93
C SER A 448 29.87 5.08 8.74
N GLY A 449 28.72 5.11 9.42
CA GLY A 449 28.15 6.31 10.05
C GLY A 449 26.63 6.26 10.08
N ASP A 450 26.03 7.11 10.91
CA ASP A 450 24.58 7.21 11.07
C ASP A 450 24.03 8.25 10.07
N TYR A 451 23.23 7.79 9.10
CA TYR A 451 22.57 8.63 8.10
C TYR A 451 21.06 8.35 8.10
N GLY A 452 20.24 9.31 7.69
CA GLY A 452 18.80 9.11 7.52
C GLY A 452 18.01 10.36 7.15
N VAL A 453 16.86 10.13 6.52
CA VAL A 453 15.75 11.10 6.44
C VAL A 453 14.94 11.01 7.73
N LEU A 454 14.34 12.13 8.15
CA LEU A 454 13.51 12.23 9.34
C LEU A 454 12.19 12.95 9.00
N THR A 455 11.04 12.40 9.39
CA THR A 455 9.74 13.09 9.28
C THR A 455 9.47 14.00 10.47
N ASP A 456 8.38 14.76 10.43
CA ASP A 456 7.78 15.34 11.63
C ASP A 456 7.08 14.28 12.52
N PRO A 457 6.76 14.62 13.79
CA PRO A 457 6.23 13.65 14.74
C PRO A 457 4.81 13.25 14.33
N ILE A 458 4.59 11.97 14.07
CA ILE A 458 3.28 11.45 13.68
C ILE A 458 2.37 11.31 14.91
N PRO A 459 1.03 11.44 14.76
CA PRO A 459 0.11 11.24 15.87
C PRO A 459 0.11 9.76 16.29
N THR A 460 -0.46 9.48 17.46
CA THR A 460 -0.39 8.16 18.08
C THR A 460 -1.76 7.57 18.31
N ASN A 461 -1.89 6.25 18.13
CA ASN A 461 -3.16 5.52 18.01
C ASN A 461 -3.99 5.90 16.76
N THR A 462 -3.42 6.65 15.81
CA THR A 462 -3.94 6.92 14.46
C THR A 462 -3.21 6.05 13.44
N TRP A 463 -3.89 5.65 12.37
CA TRP A 463 -3.23 5.01 11.22
C TRP A 463 -2.47 6.04 10.39
N GLN A 464 -1.31 5.65 9.87
CA GLN A 464 -0.41 6.47 9.05
C GLN A 464 0.19 5.58 7.95
N HIS A 465 0.15 6.03 6.69
CA HIS A 465 0.81 5.33 5.59
C HIS A 465 2.26 5.77 5.49
N VAL A 466 3.18 4.81 5.39
CA VAL A 466 4.62 5.07 5.34
C VAL A 466 5.24 4.27 4.20
N ALA A 467 5.74 4.96 3.20
CA ALA A 467 6.60 4.39 2.17
C ALA A 467 8.05 4.88 2.30
N VAL A 468 8.99 4.09 1.82
CA VAL A 468 10.40 4.44 1.68
C VAL A 468 10.86 4.05 0.27
N ILE A 469 11.23 5.06 -0.51
CA ILE A 469 11.76 4.91 -1.87
C ILE A 469 13.28 4.97 -1.79
N LEU A 470 13.96 3.99 -2.41
CA LEU A 470 15.42 3.84 -2.35
C LEU A 470 15.97 3.50 -3.74
N ASN A 471 16.87 4.34 -4.25
CA ASN A 471 17.62 4.13 -5.48
C ASN A 471 19.14 4.35 -5.24
N GLU A 472 19.96 4.39 -6.30
CA GLU A 472 21.43 4.54 -6.15
C GLU A 472 21.87 5.93 -5.65
N ASP A 473 21.07 6.97 -5.89
CA ASP A 473 21.41 8.39 -5.67
C ASP A 473 20.58 9.08 -4.56
N SER A 474 19.37 8.60 -4.24
CA SER A 474 18.47 9.21 -3.26
C SER A 474 17.78 8.21 -2.31
N ARG A 475 17.20 8.77 -1.25
CA ARG A 475 16.45 8.05 -0.21
C ARG A 475 15.33 8.98 0.25
N THR A 476 14.09 8.55 0.16
CA THR A 476 12.92 9.38 0.40
C THR A 476 11.94 8.63 1.29
N ILE A 477 11.31 9.33 2.24
CA ILE A 477 10.17 8.80 3.01
C ILE A 477 8.91 9.48 2.48
N ILE A 478 7.87 8.72 2.17
CA ILE A 478 6.53 9.25 1.94
C ILE A 478 5.71 8.99 3.20
N LEU A 479 5.09 10.03 3.76
CA LEU A 479 4.22 9.95 4.94
C LEU A 479 2.83 10.46 4.54
N ASP A 480 1.81 9.60 4.66
CA ASP A 480 0.42 9.83 4.25
C ASP A 480 0.20 10.28 2.79
N GLY A 481 1.27 10.28 1.97
CA GLY A 481 1.27 10.78 0.59
C GLY A 481 2.19 11.96 0.33
N ILE A 482 2.78 12.56 1.37
CA ILE A 482 3.67 13.74 1.30
C ILE A 482 5.14 13.30 1.28
N GLU A 483 5.93 13.88 0.38
CA GLU A 483 7.35 13.57 0.22
C GLU A 483 8.24 14.26 1.28
N TYR A 484 9.00 13.46 2.04
CA TYR A 484 10.06 13.92 2.94
C TYR A 484 11.43 13.55 2.37
N THR A 485 12.20 14.57 2.01
CA THR A 485 13.59 14.49 1.51
C THR A 485 14.62 15.10 2.47
N GLN A 486 14.22 15.45 3.69
CA GLN A 486 15.05 16.23 4.62
C GLN A 486 16.23 15.41 5.18
N TYR A 487 17.44 15.69 4.68
CA TYR A 487 18.70 15.25 5.26
C TYR A 487 19.10 16.18 6.42
N THR A 488 19.18 15.68 7.66
CA THR A 488 19.62 16.49 8.81
C THR A 488 21.15 16.58 8.87
N SER A 489 21.71 17.80 8.89
CA SER A 489 23.16 18.05 9.00
C SER A 489 23.77 17.71 10.38
N ASP A 490 22.93 17.46 11.39
CA ASP A 490 23.32 17.37 12.80
C ASP A 490 24.11 16.10 13.17
N PHE A 491 24.31 15.18 12.22
CA PHE A 491 25.19 14.01 12.38
C PHE A 491 26.70 14.37 12.42
N GLY A 492 27.07 15.64 12.19
CA GLY A 492 28.42 16.15 12.47
C GLY A 492 29.53 15.69 11.51
N GLY A 493 29.16 15.15 10.35
CA GLY A 493 30.04 14.83 9.24
C GLY A 493 30.15 15.96 8.21
N ALA A 494 30.95 15.75 7.16
CA ALA A 494 31.02 16.66 6.01
C ALA A 494 29.95 16.30 4.96
N GLU A 495 29.95 16.98 3.81
CA GLU A 495 29.25 16.51 2.62
C GLU A 495 29.71 15.08 2.28
N HIS A 496 28.81 14.10 2.41
CA HIS A 496 29.11 12.68 2.20
C HIS A 496 28.20 12.10 1.12
N THR A 497 28.81 11.57 0.07
CA THR A 497 28.18 10.94 -1.09
C THR A 497 27.46 9.64 -0.71
N ILE A 498 26.25 9.44 -1.27
CA ILE A 498 25.25 8.41 -0.91
C ILE A 498 25.66 6.96 -1.32
N ASN A 499 26.79 6.84 -2.02
CA ASN A 499 27.24 5.73 -2.86
C ASN A 499 27.71 4.44 -2.13
N GLN A 500 27.01 3.98 -1.09
CA GLN A 500 27.20 2.63 -0.51
C GLN A 500 25.83 1.96 -0.31
N PRO A 501 25.39 1.05 -1.21
CA PRO A 501 24.21 0.24 -0.97
C PRO A 501 24.45 -0.71 0.21
N PHE A 502 23.41 -0.96 1.00
CA PHE A 502 23.39 -2.03 1.99
C PHE A 502 23.04 -3.34 1.30
N ASP A 503 23.80 -4.41 1.52
CA ASP A 503 23.47 -5.73 0.98
C ASP A 503 22.51 -6.44 1.94
N TYR A 504 21.21 -6.40 1.62
CA TYR A 504 20.17 -7.03 2.44
C TYR A 504 20.23 -8.56 2.43
N ALA A 505 21.10 -9.19 1.64
CA ALA A 505 21.42 -10.61 1.81
C ALA A 505 22.26 -10.89 3.07
N ILE A 506 22.78 -9.85 3.75
CA ILE A 506 23.60 -9.96 4.97
C ILE A 506 22.81 -9.49 6.20
N GLY A 507 22.29 -10.44 6.98
CA GLY A 507 21.69 -10.19 8.29
C GLY A 507 20.42 -10.98 8.53
N LYS A 508 19.46 -10.34 9.21
CA LYS A 508 18.10 -10.84 9.42
C LYS A 508 17.11 -9.72 9.21
N LEU A 509 16.09 -9.95 8.39
CA LEU A 509 15.07 -8.98 8.03
C LEU A 509 13.78 -9.25 8.82
N TYR A 510 13.32 -8.25 9.58
CA TYR A 510 12.15 -8.35 10.46
C TYR A 510 11.14 -7.21 10.21
N ILE A 511 9.85 -7.53 10.32
CA ILE A 511 8.78 -6.54 10.54
C ILE A 511 8.57 -6.39 12.04
N GLY A 512 8.45 -5.16 12.54
CA GLY A 512 8.12 -4.84 13.93
C GLY A 512 9.26 -5.00 14.95
N TRP A 513 10.47 -5.37 14.54
CA TRP A 513 11.66 -5.40 15.41
C TRP A 513 12.94 -5.13 14.63
N ASP A 514 13.98 -4.67 15.33
CA ASP A 514 15.27 -4.30 14.74
C ASP A 514 16.43 -5.27 15.08
N ASN A 515 16.12 -6.44 15.67
CA ASN A 515 17.07 -7.48 16.09
C ASN A 515 18.14 -7.03 17.13
N GLY A 516 18.11 -5.79 17.65
CA GLY A 516 19.13 -5.25 18.56
C GLY A 516 18.84 -5.47 20.04
N ASP A 517 17.68 -5.03 20.51
CA ASP A 517 17.22 -5.16 21.91
C ASP A 517 15.70 -5.37 21.92
N ALA A 518 15.14 -6.08 22.90
CA ALA A 518 13.70 -6.34 22.95
C ALA A 518 12.86 -5.06 23.17
N ASN A 519 13.44 -3.98 23.69
CA ASN A 519 12.79 -2.68 23.81
C ASN A 519 12.83 -1.85 22.52
N ARG A 520 13.49 -2.37 21.46
CA ARG A 520 13.52 -1.83 20.09
C ARG A 520 12.53 -2.56 19.16
N ALA A 521 11.60 -3.33 19.74
CA ALA A 521 10.44 -3.87 19.05
C ALA A 521 9.29 -2.87 19.11
N PHE A 522 8.54 -2.77 18.02
CA PHE A 522 7.40 -1.87 17.86
C PHE A 522 6.23 -2.28 18.75
N LYS A 523 5.55 -1.28 19.30
CA LYS A 523 4.30 -1.42 20.03
C LYS A 523 3.24 -0.61 19.30
N GLY A 524 2.22 -1.28 18.80
CA GLY A 524 1.27 -0.71 17.85
C GLY A 524 0.78 -1.75 16.85
N ASP A 525 0.09 -1.30 15.82
CA ASP A 525 -0.42 -2.15 14.74
C ASP A 525 0.33 -1.86 13.44
N ILE A 526 0.47 -2.87 12.58
CA ILE A 526 1.06 -2.78 11.25
C ILE A 526 0.12 -3.47 10.26
N ASP A 527 -0.05 -2.90 9.08
CA ASP A 527 -0.91 -3.41 8.01
C ASP A 527 -0.29 -3.18 6.62
N GLU A 528 -0.81 -3.85 5.59
CA GLU A 528 -0.43 -3.67 4.17
C GLU A 528 1.07 -3.60 3.88
N VAL A 529 1.90 -4.48 4.45
CA VAL A 529 3.33 -4.43 4.19
C VAL A 529 3.59 -4.91 2.76
N ARG A 530 4.09 -4.03 1.89
CA ARG A 530 4.37 -4.30 0.48
C ARG A 530 5.82 -3.96 0.17
N VAL A 531 6.45 -4.77 -0.68
CA VAL A 531 7.83 -4.57 -1.12
C VAL A 531 7.92 -4.72 -2.63
N TRP A 532 8.46 -3.69 -3.28
CA TRP A 532 8.55 -3.54 -4.72
C TRP A 532 10.02 -3.49 -5.16
N ASN A 533 10.45 -4.30 -6.13
CA ASN A 533 11.80 -4.26 -6.71
C ASN A 533 12.03 -3.11 -7.71
N ARG A 534 11.26 -2.03 -7.56
CA ARG A 534 11.33 -0.81 -8.36
C ARG A 534 11.08 0.42 -7.49
N GLU A 535 11.44 1.57 -8.05
CA GLU A 535 10.98 2.87 -7.61
C GLU A 535 9.48 3.03 -7.95
N LEU A 536 8.68 3.46 -6.98
CA LEU A 536 7.33 4.00 -7.19
C LEU A 536 7.40 5.53 -7.21
N THR A 537 6.51 6.19 -7.96
CA THR A 537 6.32 7.63 -7.82
C THR A 537 5.41 7.98 -6.63
N VAL A 538 5.37 9.26 -6.26
CA VAL A 538 4.50 9.76 -5.18
C VAL A 538 3.02 9.61 -5.57
N GLU A 539 2.72 9.75 -6.86
CA GLU A 539 1.39 9.50 -7.44
C GLU A 539 1.03 8.02 -7.34
N GLU A 540 1.90 7.10 -7.78
CA GLU A 540 1.66 5.65 -7.66
C GLU A 540 1.43 5.22 -6.20
N ILE A 541 2.16 5.80 -5.24
CA ILE A 541 1.94 5.51 -3.80
C ILE A 541 0.59 6.06 -3.32
N ASN A 542 0.17 7.23 -3.78
CA ASN A 542 -1.11 7.81 -3.41
C ASN A 542 -2.31 7.08 -4.04
N GLU A 543 -2.16 6.58 -5.26
CA GLU A 543 -3.13 5.70 -5.93
C GLU A 543 -3.23 4.34 -5.21
N ASN A 544 -2.09 3.67 -4.97
CA ASN A 544 -2.12 2.28 -4.49
C ASN A 544 -2.33 2.12 -2.98
N LYS A 545 -2.06 3.11 -2.12
CA LYS A 545 -2.05 2.92 -0.63
C LYS A 545 -3.38 2.48 0.00
N TYR A 546 -4.50 2.60 -0.72
CA TYR A 546 -5.82 2.11 -0.30
C TYR A 546 -6.30 0.90 -1.10
N GLU A 547 -5.69 0.58 -2.25
CA GLU A 547 -6.11 -0.53 -3.10
C GLU A 547 -5.64 -1.88 -2.54
N ILE A 548 -6.52 -2.89 -2.52
CA ILE A 548 -6.13 -4.28 -2.24
C ILE A 548 -5.49 -4.86 -3.50
N LEU A 549 -4.20 -5.22 -3.42
CA LEU A 549 -3.43 -5.68 -4.57
C LEU A 549 -3.70 -7.16 -4.90
N ASN A 550 -3.52 -7.53 -6.17
CA ASN A 550 -3.77 -8.88 -6.68
C ASN A 550 -2.61 -9.86 -6.37
N GLY A 551 -1.41 -9.34 -6.12
CA GLY A 551 -0.20 -10.12 -5.85
C GLY A 551 0.64 -10.43 -7.10
N ASP A 552 0.21 -10.02 -8.29
CA ASP A 552 0.91 -10.19 -9.58
C ASP A 552 1.36 -8.85 -10.22
N GLU A 553 1.22 -7.74 -9.50
CA GLU A 553 1.61 -6.40 -9.95
C GLU A 553 3.09 -6.30 -10.35
N SER A 554 3.36 -5.53 -11.41
CA SER A 554 4.70 -5.45 -12.02
C SER A 554 5.76 -4.88 -11.06
N GLY A 555 6.54 -5.78 -10.47
CA GLY A 555 7.66 -5.48 -9.58
C GLY A 555 7.37 -5.76 -8.10
N LEU A 556 6.16 -6.19 -7.73
CA LEU A 556 5.82 -6.60 -6.38
C LEU A 556 6.54 -7.94 -6.04
N VAL A 557 7.32 -7.97 -4.96
CA VAL A 557 8.12 -9.15 -4.53
C VAL A 557 7.73 -9.72 -3.17
N GLY A 558 6.82 -9.06 -2.47
CA GLY A 558 6.17 -9.57 -1.27
C GLY A 558 5.05 -8.63 -0.81
N TYR A 559 3.91 -9.20 -0.41
CA TYR A 559 2.73 -8.46 0.04
C TYR A 559 2.05 -9.20 1.19
N TRP A 560 2.05 -8.59 2.38
CA TRP A 560 1.42 -9.12 3.59
C TRP A 560 0.31 -8.16 4.03
N ASN A 561 -0.92 -8.47 3.61
CA ASN A 561 -2.14 -7.69 3.91
C ASN A 561 -2.80 -8.03 5.25
N PHE A 562 -2.39 -9.14 5.88
CA PHE A 562 -2.87 -9.65 7.16
C PHE A 562 -4.39 -10.00 7.28
N ASP A 563 -5.24 -9.64 6.31
CA ASP A 563 -6.69 -9.95 6.23
C ASP A 563 -7.04 -11.46 6.26
N THR A 564 -6.03 -12.34 6.15
CA THR A 564 -6.16 -13.78 6.37
C THR A 564 -5.39 -14.19 7.64
N PRO A 565 -6.04 -14.21 8.83
CA PRO A 565 -5.40 -14.58 10.08
C PRO A 565 -4.93 -16.04 10.09
N THR A 566 -3.65 -16.28 10.40
CA THR A 566 -3.14 -17.64 10.61
C THR A 566 -2.48 -17.78 11.99
N PRO A 567 -2.40 -18.98 12.59
CA PRO A 567 -1.86 -19.14 13.94
C PRO A 567 -0.33 -18.97 14.05
N SER A 568 0.41 -18.79 12.95
CA SER A 568 1.89 -18.71 12.98
C SER A 568 2.56 -17.99 11.79
N TYR A 569 1.83 -17.62 10.73
CA TYR A 569 2.40 -17.09 9.49
C TYR A 569 1.68 -15.84 9.00
N ALA A 570 2.44 -14.82 8.62
CA ALA A 570 1.98 -13.76 7.75
C ALA A 570 2.05 -14.29 6.30
N LEU A 571 0.91 -14.39 5.62
CA LEU A 571 0.90 -14.86 4.24
C LEU A 571 1.44 -13.78 3.32
N ASP A 572 2.49 -14.06 2.55
CA ASP A 572 2.77 -13.35 1.31
C ASP A 572 1.70 -13.76 0.28
N LEU A 573 1.01 -12.77 -0.29
CA LEU A 573 0.00 -12.96 -1.33
C LEU A 573 0.60 -12.99 -2.75
N THR A 574 1.87 -12.62 -2.93
CA THR A 574 2.51 -12.73 -4.24
C THR A 574 2.82 -14.19 -4.60
N THR A 575 3.00 -14.46 -5.90
CA THR A 575 3.41 -15.78 -6.40
C THR A 575 4.75 -16.28 -5.84
N ASN A 576 5.52 -15.42 -5.15
CA ASN A 576 6.83 -15.74 -4.58
C ASN A 576 6.74 -16.49 -3.23
N GLN A 577 5.60 -16.44 -2.53
CA GLN A 577 5.34 -17.20 -1.30
C GLN A 577 6.37 -16.97 -0.17
N HIS A 578 6.85 -15.73 -0.01
CA HIS A 578 7.74 -15.30 1.08
C HIS A 578 7.00 -15.19 2.45
N HIS A 579 6.24 -16.21 2.85
CA HIS A 579 5.43 -16.19 4.07
C HIS A 579 6.31 -15.95 5.32
N GLY A 580 5.98 -14.92 6.09
CA GLY A 580 6.76 -14.52 7.28
C GLY A 580 6.34 -15.27 8.54
N ILE A 581 7.28 -15.59 9.44
CA ILE A 581 6.96 -16.34 10.67
C ILE A 581 6.59 -15.37 11.80
N ILE A 582 5.34 -15.42 12.27
CA ILE A 582 4.87 -14.57 13.37
C ILE A 582 5.48 -15.02 14.71
N ARG A 583 6.09 -14.07 15.42
CA ARG A 583 6.68 -14.26 16.75
C ARG A 583 6.06 -13.28 17.73
N GLY A 584 5.00 -13.70 18.43
CA GLY A 584 4.37 -12.91 19.49
C GLY A 584 3.59 -11.67 19.02
N GLY A 585 3.38 -11.49 17.72
CA GLY A 585 2.31 -10.65 17.18
C GLY A 585 0.96 -11.37 17.25
N THR A 586 -0.14 -10.62 17.18
CA THR A 586 -1.51 -11.16 17.21
C THR A 586 -2.42 -10.40 16.24
N TYR A 587 -3.28 -11.06 15.48
CA TYR A 587 -4.24 -10.37 14.61
C TYR A 587 -5.26 -9.55 15.42
N VAL A 588 -5.61 -8.37 14.93
CA VAL A 588 -6.64 -7.48 15.47
C VAL A 588 -7.44 -6.85 14.32
N PRO A 589 -8.73 -6.53 14.49
CA PRO A 589 -9.49 -5.83 13.47
C PRO A 589 -8.85 -4.49 13.11
N SER A 590 -8.78 -4.21 11.81
CA SER A 590 -8.20 -2.98 11.25
C SER A 590 -9.26 -1.90 11.00
N PHE A 591 -8.78 -0.76 10.51
CA PHE A 591 -9.56 0.27 9.83
C PHE A 591 -9.67 -0.15 8.34
N PRO A 592 -10.62 0.33 7.51
CA PRO A 592 -10.68 -0.16 6.15
C PRO A 592 -9.52 0.43 5.36
N LYS A 593 -9.14 -0.28 4.32
CA LYS A 593 -8.34 0.27 3.21
C LYS A 593 -9.22 1.17 2.30
N ALA A 594 -9.92 2.15 2.87
CA ALA A 594 -10.81 3.07 2.16
C ALA A 594 -10.31 4.52 2.23
N ASN A 595 -10.33 5.22 1.09
CA ASN A 595 -9.87 6.61 0.98
C ASN A 595 -10.95 7.61 1.40
N LEU A 596 -11.26 7.64 2.70
CA LEU A 596 -12.27 8.54 3.29
C LEU A 596 -11.81 10.02 3.36
N ASN A 597 -10.80 10.41 2.58
CA ASN A 597 -10.41 11.81 2.47
C ASN A 597 -11.32 12.56 1.48
N LEU A 598 -11.43 13.87 1.67
CA LEU A 598 -12.10 14.77 0.73
C LEU A 598 -11.19 15.11 -0.47
N GLU A 599 -11.76 15.18 -1.67
CA GLU A 599 -11.18 15.80 -2.87
C GLU A 599 -11.29 17.33 -2.80
N SER A 600 -12.41 17.83 -2.25
CA SER A 600 -12.64 19.26 -2.04
C SER A 600 -13.45 19.51 -0.76
N LEU A 601 -13.26 20.71 -0.20
CA LEU A 601 -14.09 21.29 0.85
C LEU A 601 -14.14 22.81 0.64
N GLU A 602 -15.34 23.35 0.48
CA GLU A 602 -15.58 24.77 0.20
C GLU A 602 -16.76 25.28 1.04
N ILE A 603 -16.69 26.54 1.47
CA ILE A 603 -17.83 27.29 2.01
C ILE A 603 -18.11 28.43 1.04
N THR A 604 -19.37 28.63 0.67
CA THR A 604 -19.74 29.64 -0.31
C THR A 604 -19.34 31.04 0.17
N ASP A 605 -18.58 31.76 -0.66
CA ASP A 605 -18.03 33.11 -0.43
C ASP A 605 -17.18 33.29 0.86
N ILE A 606 -16.75 32.20 1.50
CA ILE A 606 -16.06 32.22 2.81
C ILE A 606 -14.78 31.37 2.78
N ASN A 607 -13.64 31.99 3.08
CA ASN A 607 -12.34 31.31 3.15
C ASN A 607 -12.27 30.30 4.33
N ILE A 608 -11.55 29.20 4.13
CA ILE A 608 -11.12 28.28 5.19
C ILE A 608 -9.59 28.30 5.34
N TYR A 609 -9.13 28.15 6.59
CA TYR A 609 -7.73 28.25 6.97
C TYR A 609 -7.29 27.00 7.77
N PRO A 610 -6.21 26.30 7.39
CA PRO A 610 -5.40 26.50 6.18
C PRO A 610 -6.21 26.31 4.88
N GLU A 611 -5.63 26.69 3.73
CA GLU A 611 -6.17 26.26 2.42
C GLU A 611 -6.43 24.74 2.40
N PHE A 612 -7.47 24.32 1.68
CA PHE A 612 -7.90 22.93 1.67
C PHE A 612 -6.78 21.96 1.25
N ARG A 613 -6.59 20.91 2.06
CA ARG A 613 -5.71 19.77 1.77
C ARG A 613 -6.40 18.51 2.25
N SER A 614 -6.47 17.50 1.40
CA SER A 614 -7.19 16.25 1.67
C SER A 614 -6.77 15.57 2.98
N ASN A 615 -5.49 15.69 3.38
CA ASN A 615 -4.93 15.13 4.61
C ASN A 615 -5.07 16.02 5.87
N VAL A 616 -5.70 17.20 5.78
CA VAL A 616 -5.97 18.10 6.91
C VAL A 616 -7.44 18.00 7.30
N THR A 617 -7.71 17.66 8.56
CA THR A 617 -9.05 17.33 9.07
C THR A 617 -9.61 18.36 10.06
N GLU A 618 -8.86 19.41 10.38
CA GLU A 618 -9.34 20.55 11.17
C GLU A 618 -9.06 21.86 10.43
N TYR A 619 -10.10 22.66 10.28
CA TYR A 619 -10.12 23.96 9.62
C TYR A 619 -10.69 25.03 10.53
N TYR A 620 -10.39 26.28 10.18
CA TYR A 620 -10.84 27.48 10.86
C TYR A 620 -11.40 28.48 9.85
N THR A 621 -12.45 29.21 10.21
CA THR A 621 -13.02 30.26 9.36
C THR A 621 -13.57 31.42 10.19
N VAL A 622 -13.63 32.61 9.56
CA VAL A 622 -14.22 33.82 10.13
C VAL A 622 -15.50 34.12 9.35
N LEU A 623 -16.62 34.24 10.04
CA LEU A 623 -17.93 34.52 9.44
C LEU A 623 -18.22 36.02 9.44
N PRO A 624 -18.79 36.60 8.37
CA PRO A 624 -19.30 37.97 8.40
C PRO A 624 -20.33 38.21 9.52
N ILE A 625 -20.39 39.42 10.06
CA ILE A 625 -21.34 39.80 11.10
C ILE A 625 -22.79 39.59 10.61
N GLY A 626 -23.60 38.86 11.38
CA GLY A 626 -24.99 38.55 11.07
C GLY A 626 -25.20 37.25 10.28
N THR A 627 -24.18 36.41 10.12
CA THR A 627 -24.28 35.15 9.35
C THR A 627 -25.22 34.14 10.03
N THR A 628 -26.43 33.94 9.46
CA THR A 628 -27.42 32.99 9.98
C THR A 628 -27.35 31.59 9.35
N GLU A 629 -26.59 31.40 8.27
CA GLU A 629 -26.39 30.10 7.62
C GLU A 629 -25.09 30.04 6.81
N LEU A 630 -24.58 28.82 6.59
CA LEU A 630 -23.43 28.52 5.74
C LEU A 630 -23.83 27.50 4.68
N GLU A 631 -23.52 27.75 3.42
CA GLU A 631 -23.68 26.76 2.34
C GLU A 631 -22.33 26.07 2.09
N ILE A 632 -22.23 24.81 2.53
CA ILE A 632 -20.97 24.05 2.59
C ILE A 632 -21.00 22.92 1.56
N SER A 633 -20.01 22.86 0.67
CA SER A 633 -19.86 21.76 -0.30
C SER A 633 -18.58 20.96 -0.02
N ALA A 634 -18.67 19.64 -0.16
CA ALA A 634 -17.52 18.75 0.01
C ALA A 634 -17.71 17.47 -0.82
N VAL A 635 -16.63 16.97 -1.40
CA VAL A 635 -16.60 15.77 -2.26
C VAL A 635 -15.58 14.79 -1.71
N ALA A 636 -15.92 13.50 -1.60
CA ALA A 636 -14.98 12.44 -1.21
C ALA A 636 -14.13 11.98 -2.41
N ILE A 637 -12.87 11.60 -2.18
CA ILE A 637 -12.03 11.01 -3.25
C ILE A 637 -12.57 9.63 -3.68
N ASP A 638 -13.13 8.88 -2.74
CA ASP A 638 -13.90 7.66 -3.02
C ASP A 638 -15.33 8.04 -3.46
N GLU A 639 -15.63 7.92 -4.77
CA GLU A 639 -16.98 8.15 -5.34
C GLU A 639 -18.07 7.26 -4.72
N THR A 640 -17.71 6.19 -4.00
CA THR A 640 -18.64 5.28 -3.32
C THR A 640 -18.88 5.64 -1.85
N ALA A 641 -18.03 6.48 -1.27
CA ALA A 641 -18.21 6.99 0.09
C ALA A 641 -19.36 8.02 0.15
N SER A 642 -20.07 8.05 1.27
CA SER A 642 -21.12 9.03 1.53
C SER A 642 -20.58 10.20 2.35
N VAL A 643 -20.89 11.43 1.92
CA VAL A 643 -20.54 12.66 2.63
C VAL A 643 -21.79 13.22 3.30
N SER A 644 -21.66 13.66 4.55
CA SER A 644 -22.73 14.31 5.32
C SER A 644 -22.19 15.48 6.15
N GLY A 645 -23.06 16.39 6.58
CA GLY A 645 -22.66 17.67 7.19
C GLY A 645 -22.49 18.83 6.19
N THR A 646 -22.87 18.61 4.93
CA THR A 646 -22.85 19.56 3.81
C THR A 646 -24.25 20.10 3.47
N GLY A 647 -24.32 21.11 2.60
CA GLY A 647 -25.51 21.88 2.28
C GLY A 647 -25.67 23.08 3.22
N THR A 648 -26.90 23.59 3.33
CA THR A 648 -27.23 24.77 4.14
C THR A 648 -27.28 24.43 5.63
N ILE A 649 -26.31 24.94 6.40
CA ILE A 649 -26.17 24.73 7.84
C ILE A 649 -26.54 26.03 8.58
N SER A 650 -27.63 26.03 9.35
CA SER A 650 -28.04 27.20 10.13
C SER A 650 -27.09 27.49 11.30
N ILE A 651 -26.70 28.74 11.46
CA ILE A 651 -25.84 29.26 12.52
C ILE A 651 -26.71 30.00 13.56
N SER A 652 -26.36 29.87 14.84
CA SER A 652 -27.12 30.48 15.95
C SER A 652 -26.27 30.89 17.17
N GLU A 653 -24.95 30.80 17.05
CA GLU A 653 -23.98 31.19 18.08
C GLU A 653 -22.80 31.90 17.39
N GLU A 654 -22.27 32.96 18.00
CA GLU A 654 -21.14 33.80 17.53
C GLU A 654 -19.84 33.01 17.26
N LYS A 655 -19.78 31.75 17.69
CA LYS A 655 -18.72 30.79 17.38
C LYS A 655 -19.19 29.37 17.62
N GLY A 656 -18.62 28.43 16.89
CA GLY A 656 -19.00 27.02 17.00
C GLY A 656 -18.12 26.14 16.13
N GLN A 657 -18.67 24.99 15.75
CA GLN A 657 -18.01 24.03 14.88
C GLN A 657 -19.03 23.25 14.06
N VAL A 658 -18.74 23.09 12.76
CA VAL A 658 -19.48 22.19 11.86
C VAL A 658 -18.64 20.94 11.64
N THR A 659 -19.28 19.77 11.66
CA THR A 659 -18.63 18.48 11.43
C THR A 659 -19.13 17.88 10.12
N ILE A 660 -18.21 17.57 9.22
CA ILE A 660 -18.47 16.85 7.97
C ILE A 660 -17.97 15.43 8.15
N GLU A 661 -18.81 14.44 7.88
CA GLU A 661 -18.52 13.02 8.07
C GLU A 661 -18.52 12.31 6.71
N VAL A 662 -17.37 11.75 6.34
CA VAL A 662 -17.16 10.91 5.15
C VAL A 662 -17.19 9.46 5.61
N ALA A 663 -18.23 8.72 5.26
CA ALA A 663 -18.44 7.33 5.64
C ALA A 663 -18.23 6.37 4.46
N SER A 664 -17.62 5.22 4.71
CA SER A 664 -17.42 4.17 3.69
C SER A 664 -18.75 3.68 3.11
N ALA A 665 -18.72 3.14 1.89
CA ALA A 665 -19.90 2.63 1.17
C ALA A 665 -20.71 1.54 1.91
N ASP A 666 -20.13 0.97 2.97
CA ASP A 666 -20.71 -0.07 3.84
C ASP A 666 -21.08 0.43 5.25
N GLU A 667 -21.01 1.75 5.49
CA GLU A 667 -21.26 2.44 6.77
C GLU A 667 -20.39 1.97 7.96
N ARG A 668 -19.39 1.12 7.75
CA ARG A 668 -18.60 0.54 8.86
C ARG A 668 -17.59 1.51 9.47
N TYR A 669 -17.20 2.56 8.74
CA TYR A 669 -16.06 3.41 9.09
C TYR A 669 -16.25 4.85 8.61
N THR A 670 -15.69 5.80 9.35
CA THR A 670 -15.88 7.24 9.10
C THR A 670 -14.59 8.04 9.28
N GLN A 671 -14.41 9.07 8.46
CA GLN A 671 -13.47 10.17 8.68
C GLN A 671 -14.29 11.44 8.96
N VAL A 672 -13.90 12.19 10.00
CA VAL A 672 -14.54 13.46 10.36
C VAL A 672 -13.62 14.61 10.02
N TYR A 673 -14.17 15.64 9.39
CA TYR A 673 -13.58 16.95 9.17
C TYR A 673 -14.29 17.97 10.05
N VAL A 674 -13.55 18.85 10.71
CA VAL A 674 -14.10 19.87 11.63
C VAL A 674 -13.79 21.25 11.11
N ILE A 675 -14.83 22.07 10.90
CA ILE A 675 -14.69 23.49 10.61
C ILE A 675 -15.06 24.26 11.88
N ASN A 676 -14.06 24.78 12.58
CA ASN A 676 -14.26 25.71 13.68
C ASN A 676 -14.57 27.10 13.11
N TYR A 677 -15.69 27.72 13.49
CA TYR A 677 -16.07 29.04 13.01
C TYR A 677 -16.17 30.06 14.16
N ILE A 678 -15.91 31.32 13.83
CA ILE A 678 -16.06 32.47 14.73
C ILE A 678 -16.56 33.67 13.92
N GLU A 679 -17.54 34.39 14.43
CA GLU A 679 -18.06 35.61 13.82
C GLU A 679 -17.06 36.77 13.96
N GLU A 680 -16.98 37.60 12.93
CA GLU A 680 -16.08 38.75 12.85
C GLU A 680 -16.29 39.73 14.01
N GLN A 681 -15.25 39.95 14.82
CA GLN A 681 -15.32 40.87 15.94
C GLN A 681 -15.12 42.32 15.50
N PRO A 682 -15.98 43.26 15.94
CA PRO A 682 -15.81 44.68 15.62
C PRO A 682 -14.49 45.25 16.15
N TYR A 683 -14.03 46.32 15.50
CA TYR A 683 -12.82 47.04 15.87
C TYR A 683 -12.98 47.75 17.21
N ALA A 684 -12.39 47.18 18.26
CA ALA A 684 -12.62 47.60 19.64
C ALA A 684 -11.36 47.47 20.51
N LEU A 685 -11.08 48.48 21.33
CA LEU A 685 -9.97 48.47 22.28
C LEU A 685 -10.24 47.46 23.40
N ARG A 686 -9.35 46.47 23.57
CA ARG A 686 -9.49 45.40 24.58
C ARG A 686 -8.53 45.57 25.77
N HIS A 687 -7.33 46.12 25.53
CA HIS A 687 -6.32 46.40 26.57
C HIS A 687 -5.59 47.72 26.30
N SER A 688 -5.30 48.48 27.36
CA SER A 688 -4.49 49.70 27.26
C SER A 688 -3.61 49.92 28.48
N TYR A 689 -2.31 50.15 28.23
CA TYR A 689 -1.29 50.34 29.25
C TYR A 689 -0.68 51.75 29.11
N THR A 690 -1.30 52.72 29.78
CA THR A 690 -0.95 54.15 29.65
C THR A 690 0.12 54.63 30.62
N PHE A 691 0.46 53.83 31.65
CA PHE A 691 1.45 54.11 32.71
C PHE A 691 1.26 55.42 33.54
N VAL A 692 0.23 56.24 33.24
CA VAL A 692 -0.02 57.57 33.84
C VAL A 692 -0.15 57.52 35.37
N ASP A 693 -0.72 56.45 35.93
CA ASP A 693 -0.90 56.29 37.39
C ASP A 693 0.39 55.83 38.13
N GLY A 694 1.48 55.59 37.41
CA GLY A 694 2.73 55.07 37.94
C GLY A 694 2.85 53.54 37.93
N THR A 695 1.91 52.83 37.32
CA THR A 695 1.85 51.35 37.30
C THR A 695 1.62 50.78 35.90
N ALA A 696 1.92 49.48 35.71
CA ALA A 696 1.64 48.77 34.45
C ALA A 696 0.21 48.20 34.41
N LYS A 697 -0.76 48.96 34.94
CA LYS A 697 -2.17 48.55 34.97
C LYS A 697 -2.78 48.59 33.57
N ASP A 698 -3.60 47.59 33.23
CA ASP A 698 -4.52 47.68 32.10
C ASP A 698 -5.72 48.54 32.53
N VAL A 699 -5.99 49.62 31.80
CA VAL A 699 -7.09 50.54 32.12
C VAL A 699 -8.44 50.08 31.55
N VAL A 700 -8.47 49.08 30.66
CA VAL A 700 -9.68 48.60 29.97
C VAL A 700 -10.26 47.36 30.66
N SER A 701 -9.64 46.18 30.49
CA SER A 701 -10.19 44.91 31.00
C SER A 701 -9.57 44.44 32.33
N GLY A 702 -8.40 44.99 32.69
CA GLY A 702 -7.67 44.65 33.92
C GLY A 702 -6.64 43.53 33.78
N ALA A 703 -6.18 43.24 32.55
CA ALA A 703 -5.06 42.36 32.23
C ALA A 703 -3.69 42.93 32.67
N ASN A 704 -3.55 43.23 33.97
CA ASN A 704 -2.47 44.05 34.51
C ASN A 704 -1.07 43.45 34.31
N GLY A 705 -0.13 44.26 33.83
CA GLY A 705 1.26 43.88 33.62
C GLY A 705 2.06 43.78 34.91
N THR A 706 2.96 42.80 34.98
CA THR A 706 3.96 42.63 36.03
C THR A 706 5.30 43.21 35.56
N ILE A 707 5.79 44.24 36.26
CA ILE A 707 7.05 44.93 35.93
C ILE A 707 8.24 44.07 36.40
N ASN A 708 9.11 43.70 35.47
CA ASN A 708 10.33 42.93 35.70
C ASN A 708 11.54 43.77 35.28
N GLY A 709 11.91 44.75 36.11
CA GLY A 709 12.93 45.75 35.77
C GLY A 709 12.35 46.97 35.04
N GLY A 710 13.21 47.96 34.79
CA GLY A 710 12.82 49.29 34.33
C GLY A 710 12.16 50.12 35.44
N VAL A 711 11.73 51.33 35.10
CA VAL A 711 11.01 52.24 36.01
C VAL A 711 9.88 52.96 35.29
N ILE A 712 8.75 53.17 35.98
CA ILE A 712 7.71 54.09 35.51
C ILE A 712 7.97 55.48 36.11
N ASN A 713 7.96 56.51 35.26
CA ASN A 713 8.23 57.89 35.67
C ASN A 713 7.47 58.87 34.76
N ASN A 714 6.85 59.92 35.33
CA ASN A 714 6.06 60.91 34.59
C ASN A 714 5.04 60.32 33.58
N GLY A 715 4.44 59.18 33.90
CA GLY A 715 3.46 58.51 33.03
C GLY A 715 4.04 57.71 31.87
N THR A 716 5.31 57.30 31.93
CA THR A 716 5.93 56.43 30.91
C THR A 716 6.74 55.31 31.53
N TYR A 717 6.79 54.14 30.89
CA TYR A 717 7.68 53.04 31.28
C TYR A 717 9.03 53.16 30.57
N ILE A 718 10.13 53.12 31.34
CA ILE A 718 11.50 53.28 30.85
C ILE A 718 12.26 51.96 31.07
N ALA A 719 12.70 51.33 29.98
CA ALA A 719 13.59 50.18 29.97
C ALA A 719 14.98 50.63 29.50
N SER A 720 16.01 50.38 30.31
CA SER A 720 17.35 50.98 30.12
C SER A 720 18.53 50.10 30.53
N GLU A 721 18.29 49.07 31.34
CA GLU A 721 19.28 48.03 31.69
C GLU A 721 18.88 46.67 31.10
N ALA A 722 19.86 45.76 30.97
CA ALA A 722 19.63 44.45 30.39
C ALA A 722 18.83 43.55 31.35
N GLY A 723 17.64 43.15 30.93
CA GLY A 723 16.66 42.44 31.76
C GLY A 723 15.48 43.30 32.22
N ASP A 724 15.35 44.55 31.77
CA ASP A 724 14.16 45.38 31.95
C ASP A 724 13.03 44.98 30.97
N TYR A 725 11.89 44.51 31.47
CA TYR A 725 10.69 44.24 30.67
C TYR A 725 9.40 44.21 31.52
N ILE A 726 8.23 44.12 30.88
CA ILE A 726 6.94 43.86 31.54
C ILE A 726 6.40 42.51 31.03
N THR A 727 5.84 41.68 31.92
CA THR A 727 5.03 40.50 31.55
C THR A 727 3.56 40.84 31.58
N LEU A 728 2.84 40.57 30.49
CA LEU A 728 1.39 40.68 30.41
C LEU A 728 0.74 39.28 30.62
N PRO A 729 -0.50 39.19 31.12
CA PRO A 729 -1.15 37.90 31.36
C PRO A 729 -1.74 37.34 30.05
N ALA A 730 -0.92 36.62 29.28
CA ALA A 730 -1.25 36.10 27.95
C ALA A 730 -2.57 35.31 27.89
N GLU A 731 -2.80 34.38 28.82
CA GLU A 731 -4.07 33.62 28.95
C GLU A 731 -5.32 34.50 29.18
N THR A 732 -5.15 35.73 29.68
CA THR A 732 -6.24 36.70 29.92
C THR A 732 -6.45 37.65 28.74
N ILE A 733 -5.39 37.88 27.94
CA ILE A 733 -5.45 38.69 26.71
C ILE A 733 -6.03 37.86 25.55
N ALA A 734 -5.66 36.58 25.49
CA ALA A 734 -6.24 35.56 24.59
C ALA A 734 -6.34 36.00 23.11
N LEU A 735 -5.24 36.52 22.55
CA LEU A 735 -5.15 36.97 21.15
C LEU A 735 -5.59 35.88 20.14
N ASN A 736 -5.45 34.62 20.50
CA ASN A 736 -5.88 33.47 19.70
C ASN A 736 -7.41 33.30 19.62
N GLU A 737 -8.19 34.08 20.38
CA GLU A 737 -9.66 34.12 20.31
C GLU A 737 -10.19 35.33 19.52
N TYR A 738 -9.31 36.09 18.85
CA TYR A 738 -9.65 37.28 18.06
C TYR A 738 -9.74 36.91 16.57
N THR A 739 -10.58 37.61 15.80
CA THR A 739 -10.66 37.43 14.33
C THR A 739 -9.62 38.25 13.57
N ALA A 740 -9.25 39.41 14.12
CA ALA A 740 -8.09 40.20 13.74
C ALA A 740 -7.51 40.90 14.99
N ILE A 741 -6.21 41.21 14.96
CA ILE A 741 -5.49 41.80 16.10
C ILE A 741 -4.74 43.06 15.64
N THR A 742 -5.03 44.19 16.28
CA THR A 742 -4.16 45.36 16.19
C THR A 742 -3.34 45.53 17.48
N LEU A 743 -2.02 45.61 17.34
CA LEU A 743 -1.08 46.01 18.38
C LEU A 743 -0.52 47.40 18.08
N GLU A 744 -0.54 48.30 19.05
CA GLU A 744 -0.07 49.68 18.91
C GLU A 744 0.88 50.05 20.04
N ALA A 745 1.95 50.77 19.69
CA ALA A 745 2.93 51.27 20.64
C ALA A 745 3.35 52.73 20.33
N TYR A 746 3.17 53.61 21.31
CA TYR A 746 3.76 54.95 21.31
C TYR A 746 5.08 54.90 22.09
N VAL A 747 6.21 55.00 21.39
CA VAL A 747 7.55 54.77 21.98
C VAL A 747 8.54 55.90 21.72
N THR A 748 9.51 56.08 22.61
CA THR A 748 10.80 56.70 22.27
C THR A 748 11.83 55.58 22.14
N ASN A 749 12.32 55.32 20.93
CA ASN A 749 13.26 54.21 20.69
C ASN A 749 14.65 54.50 21.27
N GLY A 750 15.16 53.61 22.12
CA GLY A 750 16.52 53.66 22.64
C GLY A 750 17.55 53.01 21.70
N VAL A 751 18.81 53.04 22.13
CA VAL A 751 19.91 52.44 21.36
C VAL A 751 19.92 50.93 21.57
N ASN A 752 19.24 50.24 20.67
CA ASN A 752 19.31 48.80 20.51
C ASN A 752 20.43 48.49 19.49
N GLU A 753 21.38 47.61 19.84
CA GLU A 753 22.53 47.23 18.99
C GLU A 753 22.48 45.75 18.53
N SER A 754 21.34 45.09 18.75
CA SER A 754 21.09 43.68 18.46
C SER A 754 19.65 43.47 17.96
N PHE A 755 19.25 42.21 17.77
CA PHE A 755 17.83 41.86 17.84
C PHE A 755 17.31 42.12 19.26
N THR A 756 16.12 42.70 19.35
CA THR A 756 15.39 43.08 20.56
C THR A 756 13.92 43.20 20.17
N MET A 757 12.97 42.79 21.02
CA MET A 757 11.53 42.86 20.71
C MET A 757 10.82 43.87 21.61
N LEU A 758 10.00 44.72 21.00
CA LEU A 758 9.22 45.75 21.70
C LEU A 758 7.96 45.14 22.34
N ALA A 759 7.27 44.28 21.59
CA ALA A 759 6.16 43.47 22.08
C ALA A 759 6.30 42.04 21.52
N TYR A 760 5.91 41.04 22.29
CA TYR A 760 5.99 39.63 21.92
C TYR A 760 4.84 38.85 22.58
N PHE A 761 4.09 38.09 21.80
CA PHE A 761 3.06 37.17 22.24
C PHE A 761 3.34 35.80 21.62
N GLY A 762 3.39 34.72 22.40
CA GLY A 762 3.67 33.39 21.87
C GLY A 762 4.44 32.47 22.81
N GLY A 763 4.83 31.31 22.27
CA GLY A 763 5.63 30.32 22.98
C GLY A 763 7.10 30.69 23.08
N MET A 764 7.89 29.92 23.82
CA MET A 764 9.35 30.07 23.81
C MET A 764 9.95 29.88 22.40
N THR A 765 11.06 30.58 22.12
CA THR A 765 11.84 30.52 20.87
C THR A 765 11.04 30.72 19.58
N GLY A 766 9.97 31.50 19.59
CA GLY A 766 9.17 31.80 18.38
C GLY A 766 8.17 30.72 18.01
N SER A 767 7.79 29.82 18.92
CA SER A 767 6.71 28.85 18.67
C SER A 767 5.35 29.56 18.67
N ASN A 768 4.64 29.53 17.53
CA ASN A 768 3.38 30.23 17.24
C ASN A 768 3.32 31.63 17.90
N ALA A 769 4.15 32.55 17.41
CA ALA A 769 4.37 33.86 18.03
C ALA A 769 4.12 35.03 17.06
N TYR A 770 3.62 36.14 17.61
CA TYR A 770 3.38 37.43 16.95
C TYR A 770 4.15 38.52 17.71
N TRP A 771 5.02 39.27 17.02
CA TRP A 771 5.94 40.20 17.68
C TRP A 771 6.27 41.47 16.87
N MET A 772 6.52 42.57 17.58
CA MET A 772 6.96 43.86 17.03
C MET A 772 8.47 44.03 17.27
N GLN A 773 9.25 44.23 16.20
CA GLN A 773 10.71 44.28 16.25
C GLN A 773 11.29 45.58 15.64
N PRO A 774 11.89 46.48 16.43
CA PRO A 774 12.75 47.55 15.92
C PRO A 774 14.14 46.98 15.58
N THR A 775 14.22 46.27 14.46
CA THR A 775 15.35 45.39 14.08
C THR A 775 16.68 46.08 13.86
N ARG A 776 17.72 45.64 14.58
CA ARG A 776 19.10 46.17 14.45
C ARG A 776 20.21 45.11 14.58
N GLY A 777 19.88 43.83 14.56
CA GLY A 777 20.84 42.73 14.62
C GLY A 777 21.48 42.42 13.27
N GLY A 778 22.69 41.83 13.26
CA GLY A 778 23.31 41.25 12.07
C GLY A 778 23.74 42.21 10.94
N GLY A 779 23.46 43.51 11.07
CA GLY A 779 23.60 44.50 9.98
C GLY A 779 22.28 44.84 9.28
N ASP A 780 21.17 44.24 9.70
CA ASP A 780 19.82 44.70 9.41
C ASP A 780 19.57 46.04 10.10
N LEU A 781 18.80 46.92 9.45
CA LEU A 781 18.50 48.29 9.85
C LEU A 781 17.04 48.66 9.53
N THR A 782 16.13 47.71 9.69
CA THR A 782 14.68 47.89 9.45
C THR A 782 13.92 48.17 10.75
N SER A 783 12.61 48.27 10.66
CA SER A 783 11.68 47.89 11.73
C SER A 783 10.63 46.97 11.13
N ARG A 784 9.97 46.11 11.91
CA ARG A 784 8.97 45.19 11.38
C ARG A 784 8.00 44.68 12.43
N THR A 785 6.90 44.12 11.95
CA THR A 785 6.12 43.12 12.67
C THR A 785 6.27 41.76 11.99
N GLU A 786 6.19 40.70 12.77
CA GLU A 786 6.36 39.32 12.31
C GLU A 786 5.38 38.39 13.02
N PHE A 787 4.79 37.46 12.27
CA PHE A 787 3.98 36.35 12.79
C PHE A 787 4.54 35.05 12.23
N GLY A 788 4.82 34.07 13.09
CA GLY A 788 5.50 32.83 12.65
C GLY A 788 5.55 31.73 13.70
N SER A 789 5.98 30.54 13.27
CA SER A 789 6.23 29.41 14.16
C SER A 789 7.57 28.75 13.83
N ASN A 790 8.41 28.57 14.85
CA ASN A 790 9.84 28.34 14.62
C ASN A 790 10.24 26.84 14.60
N MET A 791 10.26 26.25 13.41
CA MET A 791 11.18 25.15 13.07
C MET A 791 11.89 25.44 11.72
N LEU A 792 12.98 24.73 11.47
CA LEU A 792 13.90 25.00 10.35
C LEU A 792 13.21 24.83 8.99
N GLY A 793 12.92 25.94 8.32
CA GLY A 793 12.21 25.99 7.04
C GLY A 793 10.74 26.44 7.12
N ALA A 794 10.23 26.73 8.33
CA ALA A 794 8.86 27.18 8.53
C ALA A 794 8.57 28.56 7.93
N ALA A 795 7.29 28.79 7.63
CA ALA A 795 6.80 30.08 7.17
C ALA A 795 6.83 31.13 8.30
N VAL A 796 7.07 32.39 7.92
CA VAL A 796 6.95 33.58 8.76
C VAL A 796 6.40 34.71 7.89
N ALA A 797 5.32 35.34 8.32
CA ALA A 797 4.78 36.56 7.71
C ALA A 797 5.55 37.77 8.29
N THR A 798 6.39 38.43 7.47
CA THR A 798 7.30 39.50 7.92
C THR A 798 7.05 40.80 7.14
N SER A 799 6.34 41.75 7.74
CA SER A 799 6.12 43.09 7.15
C SER A 799 7.11 44.10 7.71
N SER A 800 8.01 44.59 6.83
CA SER A 800 9.18 45.41 7.20
C SER A 800 9.16 46.82 6.61
N GLY A 801 9.62 47.79 7.41
CA GLY A 801 9.65 49.22 7.12
C GLY A 801 10.95 49.92 7.51
N ALA A 802 10.89 51.26 7.56
CA ALA A 802 12.02 52.11 7.87
C ALA A 802 12.63 51.85 9.26
N ARG A 803 13.94 52.10 9.41
CA ARG A 803 14.67 51.97 10.68
C ARG A 803 14.00 52.78 11.80
N ALA A 804 13.80 52.15 12.96
CA ALA A 804 13.49 52.87 14.19
C ALA A 804 14.58 53.92 14.53
N VAL A 805 14.19 55.17 14.79
CA VAL A 805 15.08 56.33 14.95
C VAL A 805 15.46 56.55 16.42
N ASP A 806 16.77 56.60 16.70
CA ASP A 806 17.29 56.76 18.06
C ASP A 806 16.89 58.08 18.72
N GLY A 807 16.23 57.99 19.87
CA GLY A 807 15.79 59.14 20.67
C GLY A 807 14.63 59.93 20.05
N ALA A 808 14.03 59.45 18.97
CA ALA A 808 12.79 60.00 18.43
C ALA A 808 11.57 59.32 19.06
N ASN A 809 10.50 60.09 19.24
CA ASN A 809 9.16 59.54 19.43
C ASN A 809 8.70 58.92 18.11
N GLN A 810 8.15 57.71 18.18
CA GLN A 810 7.56 57.01 17.04
C GLN A 810 6.30 56.24 17.42
N HIS A 811 5.29 56.33 16.57
CA HIS A 811 4.05 55.56 16.64
C HIS A 811 4.22 54.31 15.77
N SER A 812 4.06 53.13 16.36
CA SER A 812 4.21 51.85 15.66
C SER A 812 2.90 51.07 15.75
N VAL A 813 2.32 50.70 14.62
CA VAL A 813 1.10 49.87 14.58
C VAL A 813 1.35 48.63 13.75
N SER A 814 0.88 47.50 14.28
CA SER A 814 0.91 46.18 13.68
C SER A 814 -0.51 45.65 13.62
N VAL A 815 -1.00 45.35 12.42
CA VAL A 815 -2.29 44.68 12.23
C VAL A 815 -2.04 43.27 11.71
N LEU A 816 -2.76 42.28 12.23
CA LEU A 816 -2.74 40.90 11.78
C LEU A 816 -4.17 40.41 11.58
N THR A 817 -4.48 39.99 10.35
CA THR A 817 -5.70 39.26 9.98
C THR A 817 -5.33 37.83 9.56
N TYR A 818 -6.33 36.99 9.26
CA TYR A 818 -6.08 35.65 8.72
C TYR A 818 -5.40 35.70 7.35
N ASP A 819 -5.64 36.73 6.54
CA ASP A 819 -5.07 36.90 5.20
C ASP A 819 -3.75 37.69 5.15
N ASN A 820 -3.53 38.66 6.05
CA ASN A 820 -2.44 39.64 5.92
C ASN A 820 -1.85 40.11 7.26
N ILE A 821 -0.56 40.48 7.24
CA ILE A 821 0.11 41.23 8.30
C ILE A 821 0.61 42.59 7.77
N TYR A 822 0.25 43.67 8.47
CA TYR A 822 0.54 45.05 8.09
C TYR A 822 1.48 45.73 9.10
N TRP A 823 2.41 46.54 8.60
CA TRP A 823 3.31 47.36 9.43
C TRP A 823 3.18 48.84 9.11
N TYR A 824 2.89 49.65 10.13
CA TYR A 824 2.80 51.10 10.03
C TYR A 824 3.79 51.77 10.98
N ILE A 825 4.39 52.87 10.51
CA ILE A 825 5.27 53.74 11.30
C ILE A 825 4.85 55.19 11.09
N ASP A 826 4.66 55.92 12.18
CA ASP A 826 4.38 57.36 12.20
C ASP A 826 3.20 57.74 11.28
N GLY A 827 2.15 56.92 11.30
CA GLY A 827 0.90 57.09 10.55
C GLY A 827 0.92 56.58 9.11
N ALA A 828 2.04 56.03 8.62
CA ALA A 828 2.19 55.62 7.22
C ALA A 828 2.45 54.11 7.09
N LEU A 829 1.68 53.45 6.22
CA LEU A 829 1.91 52.05 5.85
C LEU A 829 3.32 51.86 5.28
N GLN A 830 4.06 50.92 5.85
CA GLN A 830 5.41 50.56 5.42
C GLN A 830 5.40 49.34 4.49
N ALA A 831 4.64 48.31 4.88
CA ALA A 831 4.51 47.06 4.16
C ALA A 831 3.24 46.31 4.57
N VAL A 832 2.68 45.55 3.64
CA VAL A 832 1.73 44.47 3.85
C VAL A 832 2.33 43.19 3.27
N THR A 833 2.10 42.06 3.93
CA THR A 833 2.57 40.74 3.54
C THR A 833 1.44 39.75 3.78
N PRO A 834 1.09 38.85 2.84
CA PRO A 834 0.11 37.81 3.10
C PRO A 834 0.54 36.90 4.26
N THR A 835 -0.42 36.50 5.07
CA THR A 835 -0.25 35.49 6.11
C THR A 835 -0.20 34.11 5.44
N PRO A 836 0.87 33.33 5.61
CA PRO A 836 0.95 31.95 5.10
C PRO A 836 -0.13 31.08 5.73
N ASP A 837 -0.82 30.28 4.94
CA ASP A 837 -1.97 29.44 5.31
C ASP A 837 -1.69 28.47 6.48
N ASN A 838 -0.44 28.07 6.72
CA ASN A 838 -0.04 27.27 7.89
C ASN A 838 0.14 28.08 9.20
N LEU A 839 -0.16 29.38 9.19
CA LEU A 839 -0.09 30.31 10.33
C LEU A 839 -1.44 31.00 10.51
N ILE A 840 -2.24 30.55 11.47
CA ILE A 840 -3.55 31.11 11.77
C ILE A 840 -3.58 31.79 13.14
N ILE A 841 -4.35 32.87 13.30
CA ILE A 841 -4.42 33.63 14.58
C ILE A 841 -4.78 32.70 15.75
N LYS A 842 -5.69 31.74 15.53
CA LYS A 842 -6.07 30.72 16.51
C LYS A 842 -4.92 29.87 17.04
N GLY A 843 -3.82 29.77 16.29
CA GLY A 843 -2.61 29.06 16.67
C GLY A 843 -1.70 29.83 17.65
N ILE A 844 -1.85 31.15 17.81
CA ILE A 844 -0.97 31.99 18.65
C ILE A 844 -0.93 31.42 20.08
N SER A 845 0.28 31.14 20.57
CA SER A 845 0.45 30.53 21.88
C SER A 845 0.21 31.52 23.03
N THR A 846 -0.66 31.14 23.96
CA THR A 846 -0.96 31.89 25.19
C THR A 846 0.08 31.69 26.31
N GLU A 847 1.24 31.07 26.04
CA GLU A 847 2.27 30.79 27.05
C GLU A 847 2.92 32.08 27.60
N ASN A 848 3.25 33.05 26.73
CA ASN A 848 3.94 34.27 27.13
C ASN A 848 3.40 35.51 26.42
N ALA A 849 3.37 36.63 27.14
CA ALA A 849 3.22 37.97 26.57
C ALA A 849 4.15 38.94 27.28
N TRP A 850 4.93 39.71 26.53
CA TRP A 850 5.93 40.65 27.07
C TRP A 850 5.95 41.97 26.32
N LEU A 851 6.22 43.05 27.06
CA LEU A 851 6.71 44.32 26.51
C LEU A 851 8.19 44.47 26.87
N GLY A 852 9.04 44.67 25.86
CA GLY A 852 10.49 44.83 25.98
C GLY A 852 11.31 43.54 26.02
N ARG A 853 10.70 42.37 25.79
CA ARG A 853 11.37 41.06 25.77
C ARG A 853 10.73 40.14 24.72
N GLY A 854 11.50 39.17 24.20
CA GLY A 854 11.01 38.13 23.29
C GLY A 854 11.27 36.69 23.77
N GLY A 855 10.82 35.72 22.98
CA GLY A 855 10.94 34.28 23.26
C GLY A 855 12.35 33.68 23.06
N TRP A 856 13.26 34.38 22.39
CA TRP A 856 14.66 33.98 22.24
C TRP A 856 15.55 34.53 23.37
N ASN A 857 16.78 34.03 23.46
CA ASN A 857 17.80 34.52 24.39
C ASN A 857 18.48 35.81 23.87
N ASP A 858 17.66 36.78 23.45
CA ASP A 858 18.09 38.10 23.02
C ASP A 858 18.11 39.10 24.21
N PRO A 859 18.83 40.23 24.09
CA PRO A 859 18.71 41.34 25.03
C PRO A 859 17.28 41.91 25.10
N SER A 860 16.93 42.48 26.25
CA SER A 860 15.72 43.29 26.38
C SER A 860 15.82 44.56 25.53
N TRP A 861 14.67 45.05 25.05
CA TRP A 861 14.59 46.31 24.32
C TRP A 861 14.87 47.51 25.24
N ASN A 862 15.60 48.47 24.70
CA ASN A 862 15.98 49.72 25.33
C ASN A 862 15.14 50.87 24.75
N GLY A 863 14.51 51.67 25.61
CA GLY A 863 13.69 52.79 25.20
C GLY A 863 12.69 53.24 26.26
N THR A 864 11.63 53.91 25.82
CA THR A 864 10.52 54.36 26.67
C THR A 864 9.20 54.07 25.98
N ILE A 865 8.27 53.43 26.67
CA ILE A 865 6.88 53.22 26.22
C ILE A 865 6.02 54.27 26.91
N HIS A 866 5.33 55.09 26.13
CA HIS A 866 4.37 56.08 26.60
C HIS A 866 3.00 55.44 26.77
N GLU A 867 2.59 54.64 25.78
CA GLU A 867 1.35 53.87 25.80
C GLU A 867 1.50 52.61 24.93
N PHE A 868 0.84 51.52 25.32
CA PHE A 868 0.71 50.30 24.51
C PHE A 868 -0.74 49.83 24.52
N ASN A 869 -1.32 49.57 23.35
CA ASN A 869 -2.73 49.22 23.18
C ASN A 869 -2.90 47.94 22.36
N ILE A 870 -3.98 47.21 22.65
CA ILE A 870 -4.40 45.99 21.96
C ILE A 870 -5.88 46.12 21.61
N TYR A 871 -6.22 45.88 20.34
CA TYR A 871 -7.58 45.91 19.82
C TYR A 871 -7.95 44.56 19.19
N SER A 872 -9.22 44.16 19.28
CA SER A 872 -9.81 43.26 18.30
C SER A 872 -10.10 44.05 17.02
N GLY A 873 -10.09 43.38 15.87
CA GLY A 873 -10.35 43.99 14.57
C GLY A 873 -9.12 44.64 13.92
N GLU A 874 -9.25 44.91 12.62
CA GLU A 874 -8.29 45.69 11.83
C GLU A 874 -8.48 47.20 12.10
N MET A 875 -7.37 47.88 12.43
CA MET A 875 -7.32 49.35 12.48
C MET A 875 -6.96 49.89 11.10
N ASP A 876 -7.88 50.61 10.46
CA ASP A 876 -7.70 51.11 9.09
C ASP A 876 -6.59 52.18 8.97
N GLU A 877 -6.07 52.38 7.76
CA GLU A 877 -4.98 53.32 7.49
C GLU A 877 -5.31 54.79 7.88
N GLN A 878 -6.58 55.22 7.79
CA GLN A 878 -6.96 56.58 8.19
C GLN A 878 -6.97 56.71 9.72
N THR A 879 -7.49 55.73 10.44
CA THR A 879 -7.38 55.69 11.91
C THR A 879 -5.92 55.65 12.35
N VAL A 880 -5.07 54.82 11.74
CA VAL A 880 -3.62 54.79 12.02
C VAL A 880 -2.98 56.16 11.79
N ALA A 881 -3.29 56.82 10.66
CA ALA A 881 -2.74 58.13 10.31
C ALA A 881 -3.20 59.25 11.29
N LEU A 882 -4.45 59.22 11.74
CA LEU A 882 -4.97 60.15 12.76
C LEU A 882 -4.28 59.92 14.11
N ARG A 883 -4.20 58.66 14.55
CA ARG A 883 -3.60 58.26 15.84
C ARG A 883 -2.11 58.59 15.95
N ALA A 884 -1.39 58.63 14.83
CA ALA A 884 -0.01 59.12 14.80
C ALA A 884 0.13 60.62 15.12
N THR A 885 -0.95 61.41 15.00
CA THR A 885 -0.94 62.86 15.30
C THR A 885 -1.40 63.19 16.72
N ASP A 886 -2.34 62.43 17.30
CA ASP A 886 -2.75 62.58 18.71
C ASP A 886 -1.81 61.77 19.62
N TRP A 887 -0.59 62.26 19.81
CA TRP A 887 0.42 61.62 20.65
C TRP A 887 -0.02 61.65 22.14
N PRO A 888 0.03 60.52 22.88
CA PRO A 888 -0.35 60.49 24.29
C PRO A 888 0.55 61.42 25.12
N THR A 889 -0.04 62.46 25.69
CA THR A 889 0.65 63.42 26.56
C THR A 889 0.11 63.35 28.00
N ALA A 890 0.91 63.84 28.94
CA ALA A 890 0.50 63.94 30.35
C ALA A 890 -0.46 65.12 30.66
N ASP A 891 -1.01 65.80 29.64
CA ASP A 891 -1.96 66.90 29.78
C ASP A 891 -2.94 66.92 28.58
N ASN A 892 -4.13 66.36 28.75
CA ASN A 892 -5.12 66.09 27.70
C ASN A 892 -5.76 67.36 27.05
N THR A 893 -5.15 68.54 27.17
CA THR A 893 -5.69 69.79 26.61
C THR A 893 -5.71 69.84 25.08
N SER A 894 -4.90 69.00 24.41
CA SER A 894 -4.93 68.79 22.95
C SER A 894 -5.96 67.74 22.49
N ASN A 895 -6.47 66.90 23.39
CA ASN A 895 -7.36 65.81 23.02
C ASN A 895 -8.70 66.36 22.50
N ALA A 896 -9.15 65.81 21.38
CA ALA A 896 -10.39 66.17 20.69
C ALA A 896 -11.32 64.94 20.52
N THR A 897 -11.26 63.95 21.41
CA THR A 897 -12.09 62.74 21.30
C THR A 897 -13.29 62.76 22.24
N LEU A 898 -14.29 61.92 21.94
CA LEU A 898 -15.38 61.59 22.85
C LEU A 898 -14.95 60.46 23.82
N SER A 899 -15.51 60.44 25.02
CA SER A 899 -15.48 59.29 25.94
C SER A 899 -16.73 58.42 25.86
N GLU A 900 -17.84 58.96 25.34
CA GLU A 900 -19.14 58.29 25.29
C GLU A 900 -20.02 58.94 24.21
N ILE A 901 -20.77 58.13 23.47
CA ILE A 901 -21.95 58.53 22.70
C ILE A 901 -23.14 57.76 23.30
N THR A 902 -24.31 58.39 23.40
CA THR A 902 -25.57 57.72 23.76
C THR A 902 -26.64 57.96 22.70
N VAL A 903 -27.57 57.02 22.61
CA VAL A 903 -28.64 56.90 21.62
C VAL A 903 -29.94 56.66 22.37
N ASP A 904 -30.85 57.63 22.34
CA ASP A 904 -32.09 57.68 23.14
C ASP A 904 -31.90 57.49 24.66
N GLY A 905 -30.65 57.65 25.15
CA GLY A 905 -30.25 57.58 26.55
C GLY A 905 -29.48 56.31 26.95
N GLU A 906 -29.36 55.32 26.08
CA GLU A 906 -28.48 54.15 26.29
C GLU A 906 -27.14 54.35 25.54
N PRO A 907 -26.01 53.75 25.98
CA PRO A 907 -24.73 53.88 25.27
C PRO A 907 -24.79 53.35 23.82
N LEU A 908 -24.08 54.02 22.91
CA LEU A 908 -23.85 53.50 21.56
C LEU A 908 -22.99 52.23 21.65
N GLU A 909 -23.50 51.14 21.08
CA GLU A 909 -22.84 49.84 21.05
C GLU A 909 -21.50 49.91 20.30
N ASP A 910 -20.49 49.21 20.83
CA ASP A 910 -19.08 49.23 20.39
C ASP A 910 -18.45 50.63 20.16
N PHE A 911 -18.97 51.68 20.81
CA PHE A 911 -18.37 53.02 20.74
C PHE A 911 -16.88 53.02 21.13
N SER A 912 -16.05 53.41 20.15
CA SER A 912 -14.60 53.53 20.27
C SER A 912 -14.19 54.98 20.10
N THR A 913 -13.37 55.49 21.03
CA THR A 913 -12.98 56.91 21.10
C THR A 913 -12.22 57.41 19.86
N PHE A 914 -11.80 56.51 18.96
CA PHE A 914 -11.10 56.84 17.70
C PHE A 914 -11.75 56.23 16.44
N MET A 915 -12.82 55.45 16.55
CA MET A 915 -13.65 55.08 15.39
C MET A 915 -14.52 56.30 15.04
N MET A 916 -14.36 56.83 13.84
CA MET A 916 -15.00 58.09 13.41
C MET A 916 -16.29 57.89 12.62
N GLU A 917 -16.62 56.67 12.20
CA GLU A 917 -17.80 56.35 11.40
C GLU A 917 -18.51 55.13 12.00
N TYR A 918 -19.83 55.23 12.18
CA TYR A 918 -20.71 54.21 12.76
C TYR A 918 -21.91 53.98 11.85
N LEU A 919 -22.39 52.75 11.79
CA LEU A 919 -23.62 52.40 11.09
C LEU A 919 -24.71 52.03 12.10
N MET A 920 -25.94 52.49 11.86
CA MET A 920 -27.09 52.19 12.71
C MET A 920 -28.30 51.81 11.85
N VAL A 921 -28.70 50.55 11.90
CA VAL A 921 -29.90 50.06 11.20
C VAL A 921 -31.11 50.20 12.12
N LEU A 922 -32.03 51.09 11.75
CA LEU A 922 -33.28 51.34 12.47
C LEU A 922 -34.39 50.39 11.95
N PRO A 923 -35.28 49.88 12.83
CA PRO A 923 -36.35 48.97 12.43
C PRO A 923 -37.28 49.52 11.33
N GLU A 924 -37.88 48.62 10.56
CA GLU A 924 -38.83 48.96 9.49
C GLU A 924 -39.94 49.87 10.02
N GLY A 925 -40.24 50.95 9.29
CA GLY A 925 -41.27 51.92 9.66
C GLY A 925 -40.87 52.96 10.72
N THR A 926 -39.60 53.02 11.15
CA THR A 926 -39.10 54.08 12.02
C THR A 926 -39.20 55.46 11.33
N THR A 927 -39.90 56.42 11.95
CA THR A 927 -40.09 57.78 11.40
C THR A 927 -39.35 58.88 12.16
N ASP A 928 -38.97 58.61 13.40
CA ASP A 928 -38.40 59.59 14.32
C ASP A 928 -36.88 59.35 14.40
N ILE A 929 -36.10 60.42 14.34
CA ILE A 929 -34.63 60.35 14.44
C ILE A 929 -34.25 60.16 15.92
N PRO A 930 -33.41 59.17 16.27
CA PRO A 930 -32.99 58.93 17.65
C PRO A 930 -32.23 60.12 18.25
N VAL A 931 -32.38 60.33 19.55
CA VAL A 931 -31.71 61.41 20.28
C VAL A 931 -30.26 61.01 20.55
N ILE A 932 -29.32 61.66 19.87
CA ILE A 932 -27.89 61.46 20.07
C ILE A 932 -27.37 62.49 21.10
N GLU A 933 -26.74 62.02 22.18
CA GLU A 933 -25.92 62.83 23.08
C GLU A 933 -24.46 62.32 23.07
N ALA A 934 -23.50 63.16 23.46
CA ALA A 934 -22.09 62.82 23.39
C ALA A 934 -21.26 63.56 24.47
N VAL A 935 -20.30 62.86 25.07
CA VAL A 935 -19.45 63.35 26.16
C VAL A 935 -18.00 63.46 25.69
N PRO A 936 -17.33 64.62 25.81
CA PRO A 936 -15.92 64.75 25.44
C PRO A 936 -15.00 64.08 26.47
N TYR A 937 -13.96 63.39 25.99
CA TYR A 937 -12.99 62.68 26.83
C TYR A 937 -12.20 63.62 27.76
N TYR A 938 -12.00 64.87 27.33
CA TYR A 938 -11.52 65.96 28.18
C TYR A 938 -12.63 66.99 28.43
N GLU A 939 -12.96 67.23 29.71
CA GLU A 939 -14.14 68.01 30.16
C GLU A 939 -14.22 69.47 29.64
N ASN A 940 -13.13 70.01 29.07
CA ASN A 940 -13.06 71.38 28.53
C ASN A 940 -13.03 71.44 26.99
N ALA A 941 -13.09 70.29 26.29
CA ALA A 941 -13.30 70.24 24.85
C ALA A 941 -14.77 70.56 24.50
N THR A 942 -15.03 71.07 23.28
CA THR A 942 -16.36 71.51 22.86
C THR A 942 -16.97 70.57 21.83
N VAL A 943 -18.18 70.10 22.07
CA VAL A 943 -18.94 69.17 21.20
C VAL A 943 -20.07 69.91 20.48
N VAL A 944 -20.28 69.60 19.20
CA VAL A 944 -21.36 70.13 18.34
C VAL A 944 -21.99 68.96 17.57
N ILE A 945 -23.27 68.67 17.85
CA ILE A 945 -24.03 67.60 17.18
C ILE A 945 -24.94 68.22 16.10
N ASN A 946 -24.93 67.65 14.89
CA ASN A 946 -25.81 67.99 13.79
C ASN A 946 -26.57 66.72 13.34
N SER A 947 -27.85 66.63 13.64
CA SER A 947 -28.73 65.55 13.15
C SER A 947 -29.22 65.81 11.71
N PRO A 948 -29.59 64.78 10.94
CA PRO A 948 -30.22 64.96 9.63
C PRO A 948 -31.64 65.53 9.74
N ASP A 949 -32.22 66.00 8.64
CA ASP A 949 -33.62 66.48 8.60
C ASP A 949 -34.65 65.33 8.49
N ASN A 950 -34.25 64.15 8.01
CA ASN A 950 -35.10 62.96 7.75
C ASN A 950 -34.26 61.66 7.89
N LEU A 951 -34.93 60.50 7.87
CA LEU A 951 -34.31 59.18 7.72
C LEU A 951 -34.48 58.65 6.27
N PRO A 952 -33.54 57.84 5.75
CA PRO A 952 -32.20 57.59 6.29
C PRO A 952 -31.30 58.84 6.18
N GLY A 953 -30.23 58.90 6.96
CA GLY A 953 -29.29 60.03 6.93
C GLY A 953 -28.27 60.05 8.07
N THR A 954 -27.22 60.86 7.92
CA THR A 954 -26.08 60.88 8.84
C THR A 954 -26.22 61.94 9.94
N VAL A 955 -25.97 61.56 11.19
CA VAL A 955 -25.69 62.48 12.31
C VAL A 955 -24.18 62.75 12.34
N THR A 956 -23.75 64.01 12.48
CA THR A 956 -22.32 64.34 12.69
C THR A 956 -22.08 64.98 14.05
N ILE A 957 -20.97 64.64 14.69
CA ILE A 957 -20.55 65.12 16.01
C ILE A 957 -19.14 65.68 15.91
N GLU A 958 -19.03 66.99 15.74
CA GLU A 958 -17.75 67.70 15.73
C GLU A 958 -17.28 67.92 17.17
N VAL A 959 -16.05 67.53 17.48
CA VAL A 959 -15.41 67.76 18.79
C VAL A 959 -14.13 68.55 18.57
N THR A 960 -14.01 69.70 19.23
CA THR A 960 -12.78 70.52 19.22
C THR A 960 -12.08 70.45 20.58
N SER A 961 -10.77 70.27 20.57
CA SER A 961 -9.93 70.20 21.77
C SER A 961 -9.98 71.48 22.62
N ALA A 962 -9.65 71.36 23.90
CA ALA A 962 -9.68 72.50 24.83
C ALA A 962 -8.62 73.59 24.51
N ASN A 963 -7.52 73.23 23.84
CA ASN A 963 -6.56 74.20 23.30
C ASN A 963 -7.03 74.87 21.99
N GLY A 964 -8.06 74.33 21.33
CA GLY A 964 -8.62 74.84 20.08
C GLY A 964 -7.76 74.59 18.83
N GLU A 965 -6.80 73.68 18.90
CA GLU A 965 -5.86 73.38 17.79
C GLU A 965 -6.28 72.14 16.97
N TYR A 966 -7.09 71.24 17.53
CA TYR A 966 -7.48 69.96 16.92
C TYR A 966 -8.99 69.77 16.95
N SER A 967 -9.53 69.10 15.93
CA SER A 967 -10.94 68.71 15.89
C SER A 967 -11.14 67.38 15.17
N ASN A 968 -11.94 66.50 15.78
CA ASN A 968 -12.44 65.28 15.15
C ASN A 968 -13.91 65.46 14.76
N THR A 969 -14.42 64.60 13.88
CA THR A 969 -15.86 64.53 13.57
C THR A 969 -16.26 63.07 13.50
N TYR A 970 -17.15 62.66 14.41
CA TYR A 970 -17.78 61.35 14.39
C TYR A 970 -19.03 61.41 13.53
N SER A 971 -19.31 60.36 12.76
CA SER A 971 -20.48 60.24 11.90
C SER A 971 -21.26 58.97 12.25
N ILE A 972 -22.58 59.07 12.40
CA ILE A 972 -23.47 57.92 12.58
C ILE A 972 -24.44 57.91 11.40
N GLU A 973 -24.30 56.95 10.49
CA GLU A 973 -25.23 56.75 9.38
C GLU A 973 -26.46 55.97 9.87
N LEU A 974 -27.62 56.64 9.86
CA LEU A 974 -28.90 56.05 10.23
C LEU A 974 -29.55 55.46 8.98
N LEU A 975 -29.49 54.14 8.81
CA LEU A 975 -30.24 53.42 7.79
C LEU A 975 -31.61 53.02 8.32
N LEU A 976 -32.57 52.84 7.40
CA LEU A 976 -33.82 52.12 7.68
C LEU A 976 -33.66 50.69 7.17
N LEU A 977 -34.15 49.71 7.94
CA LEU A 977 -34.36 48.36 7.43
C LEU A 977 -35.38 48.43 6.29
N MET A 978 -34.94 48.15 5.07
CA MET A 978 -35.78 48.03 3.87
C MET A 978 -35.88 46.55 3.51
N GLY A 979 -37.10 46.07 3.19
CA GLY A 979 -37.31 44.70 2.75
C GLY A 979 -36.62 44.40 1.41
N GLU A 980 -36.33 43.12 1.18
CA GLU A 980 -35.59 42.53 0.05
C GLU A 980 -35.79 43.28 -1.28
N ILE A 981 -34.81 44.12 -1.61
CA ILE A 981 -34.80 44.96 -2.83
C ILE A 981 -34.50 44.16 -4.09
N ASP A 982 -34.09 42.91 -3.91
CA ASP A 982 -33.72 41.86 -4.85
C ASP A 982 -34.87 40.86 -5.12
N ASP A 983 -35.97 40.92 -4.38
CA ASP A 983 -37.17 40.11 -4.65
C ASP A 983 -37.82 40.45 -6.00
N ALA A 984 -37.53 39.59 -6.99
CA ALA A 984 -38.10 39.61 -8.33
C ALA A 984 -39.30 38.65 -8.49
N THR A 985 -39.90 38.14 -7.41
CA THR A 985 -40.99 37.17 -7.52
C THR A 985 -42.35 37.82 -7.84
N LEU A 986 -43.27 37.01 -8.38
CA LEU A 986 -44.69 37.36 -8.53
C LEU A 986 -45.50 36.77 -7.37
N ILE A 987 -46.51 37.53 -6.89
CA ILE A 987 -47.49 37.07 -5.90
C ILE A 987 -48.79 36.57 -6.55
N GLU A 988 -49.16 37.09 -7.73
CA GLU A 988 -50.30 36.61 -8.52
C GLU A 988 -50.03 36.71 -10.03
N LEU A 989 -50.52 35.73 -10.79
CA LEU A 989 -50.56 35.73 -12.25
C LEU A 989 -51.99 35.44 -12.72
N LEU A 990 -52.50 36.23 -13.67
CA LEU A 990 -53.88 36.17 -14.15
C LEU A 990 -53.96 35.99 -15.67
N ILE A 991 -54.88 35.13 -16.12
CA ILE A 991 -55.19 34.87 -17.53
C ILE A 991 -56.59 35.41 -17.84
N ASP A 992 -56.72 36.30 -18.83
CA ASP A 992 -57.94 37.08 -19.14
C ASP A 992 -58.57 37.77 -17.91
N GLY A 993 -57.74 38.12 -16.92
CA GLY A 993 -58.16 38.74 -15.65
C GLY A 993 -58.74 37.76 -14.62
N VAL A 994 -58.49 36.46 -14.75
CA VAL A 994 -58.78 35.42 -13.76
C VAL A 994 -57.47 34.87 -13.21
N ALA A 995 -57.29 34.87 -11.89
CA ALA A 995 -56.10 34.34 -11.23
C ALA A 995 -55.87 32.85 -11.57
N LEU A 996 -54.61 32.49 -11.80
CA LEU A 996 -54.20 31.13 -12.15
C LEU A 996 -54.30 30.19 -10.94
N GLU A 997 -55.09 29.12 -11.06
CA GLU A 997 -55.35 28.21 -9.95
C GLU A 997 -54.09 27.38 -9.61
N ASN A 998 -53.61 27.50 -8.37
CA ASN A 998 -52.33 26.97 -7.89
C ASN A 998 -51.09 27.63 -8.53
N PHE A 999 -51.14 28.93 -8.80
CA PHE A 999 -49.92 29.73 -9.01
C PHE A 999 -48.96 29.59 -7.82
N ASP A 1000 -47.67 29.42 -8.11
CA ASP A 1000 -46.57 29.28 -7.17
C ASP A 1000 -45.43 30.25 -7.61
N PRO A 1001 -44.94 31.15 -6.73
CA PRO A 1001 -43.87 32.09 -7.06
C PRO A 1001 -42.58 31.45 -7.57
N ALA A 1002 -42.26 30.21 -7.18
CA ALA A 1002 -41.06 29.49 -7.61
C ALA A 1002 -41.24 28.77 -8.97
N VAL A 1003 -42.47 28.62 -9.47
CA VAL A 1003 -42.75 27.95 -10.75
C VAL A 1003 -42.72 28.98 -11.88
N LEU A 1004 -41.62 28.99 -12.63
CA LEU A 1004 -41.36 29.98 -13.69
C LEU A 1004 -42.02 29.65 -15.04
N ASN A 1005 -42.67 28.49 -15.22
CA ASN A 1005 -43.24 28.09 -16.51
C ASN A 1005 -44.60 27.42 -16.34
N TYR A 1006 -45.61 27.94 -17.04
CA TYR A 1006 -46.98 27.45 -17.02
C TYR A 1006 -47.46 27.13 -18.45
N THR A 1007 -48.22 26.05 -18.61
CA THR A 1007 -48.87 25.70 -19.88
C THR A 1007 -50.39 25.74 -19.72
N ILE A 1008 -51.08 26.45 -20.61
CA ILE A 1008 -52.53 26.65 -20.61
C ILE A 1008 -53.10 26.04 -21.90
N GLU A 1009 -53.77 24.89 -21.77
CA GLU A 1009 -54.47 24.26 -22.89
C GLU A 1009 -55.77 25.04 -23.20
N LEU A 1010 -55.95 25.43 -24.46
CA LEU A 1010 -57.11 26.17 -24.95
C LEU A 1010 -58.03 25.30 -25.83
N PRO A 1011 -59.35 25.58 -25.87
CA PRO A 1011 -60.30 24.81 -26.67
C PRO A 1011 -60.01 24.85 -28.18
N GLU A 1012 -60.30 23.74 -28.87
CA GLU A 1012 -60.17 23.60 -30.34
C GLU A 1012 -60.81 24.77 -31.10
N GLY A 1013 -60.02 25.43 -31.96
CA GLY A 1013 -60.42 26.57 -32.77
C GLY A 1013 -60.20 27.95 -32.11
N THR A 1014 -59.49 28.05 -30.99
CA THR A 1014 -59.17 29.34 -30.35
C THR A 1014 -58.11 30.10 -31.15
N THR A 1015 -58.49 31.25 -31.75
CA THR A 1015 -57.60 32.06 -32.60
C THR A 1015 -57.23 33.42 -31.98
N THR A 1016 -57.41 33.58 -30.68
CA THR A 1016 -57.11 34.81 -29.93
C THR A 1016 -56.35 34.44 -28.66
N VAL A 1017 -55.11 34.91 -28.55
CA VAL A 1017 -54.27 34.79 -27.36
C VAL A 1017 -54.97 35.44 -26.16
N PRO A 1018 -55.13 34.73 -25.01
CA PRO A 1018 -55.60 35.32 -23.75
C PRO A 1018 -54.63 36.38 -23.23
N VAL A 1019 -55.14 37.44 -22.62
CA VAL A 1019 -54.30 38.51 -22.04
C VAL A 1019 -53.71 38.05 -20.71
N VAL A 1020 -52.41 38.29 -20.50
CA VAL A 1020 -51.75 37.98 -19.22
C VAL A 1020 -51.47 39.27 -18.44
N THR A 1021 -51.76 39.24 -17.14
CA THR A 1021 -51.36 40.28 -16.18
C THR A 1021 -50.80 39.64 -14.92
N ALA A 1022 -49.88 40.31 -14.22
CA ALA A 1022 -49.25 39.80 -13.02
C ALA A 1022 -48.99 40.92 -12.00
N GLU A 1023 -48.86 40.56 -10.72
CA GLU A 1023 -48.50 41.45 -9.61
C GLU A 1023 -47.24 40.91 -8.93
N SER A 1024 -46.24 41.78 -8.71
CA SER A 1024 -44.97 41.44 -8.06
C SER A 1024 -45.11 41.40 -6.54
N THR A 1025 -44.32 40.55 -5.90
CA THR A 1025 -44.28 40.43 -4.43
C THR A 1025 -43.71 41.72 -3.81
N ASN A 1026 -42.59 42.23 -4.32
CA ASN A 1026 -42.10 43.58 -4.04
C ASN A 1026 -42.78 44.63 -4.94
N GLN A 1027 -43.37 45.67 -4.35
CA GLN A 1027 -44.04 46.78 -5.06
C GLN A 1027 -43.08 47.78 -5.73
N GLY A 1028 -41.77 47.66 -5.48
CA GLY A 1028 -40.70 48.43 -6.14
C GLY A 1028 -40.15 47.78 -7.42
N ALA A 1029 -40.55 46.54 -7.73
CA ALA A 1029 -40.12 45.81 -8.92
C ALA A 1029 -40.81 46.32 -10.21
N ASP A 1030 -40.10 46.26 -11.34
CA ASP A 1030 -40.64 46.58 -12.68
C ASP A 1030 -41.07 45.28 -13.39
N VAL A 1031 -42.30 45.26 -13.93
CA VAL A 1031 -42.92 44.05 -14.51
C VAL A 1031 -43.23 44.27 -16.00
N VAL A 1032 -42.44 43.62 -16.85
CA VAL A 1032 -42.48 43.77 -18.32
C VAL A 1032 -43.08 42.53 -18.97
N ILE A 1033 -44.32 42.65 -19.45
CA ILE A 1033 -45.05 41.58 -20.15
C ILE A 1033 -44.91 41.71 -21.67
N THR A 1034 -44.51 40.62 -22.32
CA THR A 1034 -44.43 40.45 -23.78
C THR A 1034 -45.38 39.35 -24.22
N GLU A 1035 -46.53 39.75 -24.79
CA GLU A 1035 -47.62 38.83 -25.15
C GLU A 1035 -47.32 37.96 -26.39
N ALA A 1036 -47.83 36.73 -26.40
CA ALA A 1036 -47.87 35.89 -27.59
C ALA A 1036 -48.69 36.53 -28.73
N THR A 1037 -48.37 36.17 -29.98
CA THR A 1037 -49.00 36.77 -31.17
C THR A 1037 -49.83 35.79 -32.02
N GLU A 1038 -49.71 34.49 -31.75
CA GLU A 1038 -50.51 33.41 -32.34
C GLU A 1038 -50.64 32.24 -31.33
N ILE A 1039 -51.48 31.26 -31.63
CA ILE A 1039 -51.65 30.02 -30.85
C ILE A 1039 -51.26 28.85 -31.77
N PRO A 1040 -50.41 27.89 -31.33
CA PRO A 1040 -49.71 27.89 -30.05
C PRO A 1040 -48.64 28.98 -29.97
N GLY A 1041 -48.36 29.48 -28.76
CA GLY A 1041 -47.41 30.57 -28.54
C GLY A 1041 -47.26 30.95 -27.07
N THR A 1042 -46.15 31.61 -26.72
CA THR A 1042 -45.74 31.87 -25.34
C THR A 1042 -45.77 33.36 -25.01
N THR A 1043 -46.46 33.75 -23.94
CA THR A 1043 -46.32 35.06 -23.29
C THR A 1043 -45.17 34.99 -22.27
N THR A 1044 -44.38 36.05 -22.16
CA THR A 1044 -43.23 36.16 -21.24
C THR A 1044 -43.39 37.35 -20.31
N ILE A 1045 -43.14 37.16 -19.01
CA ILE A 1045 -43.21 38.18 -17.97
C ILE A 1045 -41.83 38.27 -17.34
N VAL A 1046 -41.11 39.37 -17.57
CA VAL A 1046 -39.84 39.66 -16.90
C VAL A 1046 -40.13 40.58 -15.73
N VAL A 1047 -39.84 40.11 -14.51
CA VAL A 1047 -39.81 40.94 -13.31
C VAL A 1047 -38.37 41.33 -13.06
N THR A 1048 -38.11 42.62 -12.84
CA THR A 1048 -36.82 43.13 -12.35
C THR A 1048 -37.04 43.70 -10.96
N ALA A 1049 -36.27 43.25 -9.97
CA ALA A 1049 -36.38 43.75 -8.62
C ALA A 1049 -35.96 45.22 -8.50
N GLN A 1050 -36.17 45.82 -7.33
CA GLN A 1050 -35.89 47.24 -7.07
C GLN A 1050 -34.38 47.58 -7.16
N ASP A 1051 -33.50 46.59 -6.99
CA ASP A 1051 -32.06 46.67 -7.21
C ASP A 1051 -31.66 47.03 -8.66
N GLY A 1052 -32.54 46.75 -9.64
CA GLY A 1052 -32.26 46.89 -11.07
C GLY A 1052 -31.30 45.84 -11.65
N ILE A 1053 -31.01 44.77 -10.92
CA ILE A 1053 -30.05 43.72 -11.24
C ILE A 1053 -30.74 42.35 -11.27
N THR A 1054 -31.48 42.01 -10.21
CA THR A 1054 -32.09 40.69 -10.05
C THR A 1054 -33.35 40.57 -10.91
N GLN A 1055 -33.43 39.50 -11.70
CA GLN A 1055 -34.52 39.27 -12.66
C GLN A 1055 -35.03 37.84 -12.64
N LEU A 1056 -36.35 37.68 -12.55
CA LEU A 1056 -37.05 36.41 -12.82
C LEU A 1056 -37.89 36.55 -14.09
N THR A 1057 -37.91 35.49 -14.88
CA THR A 1057 -38.68 35.42 -16.13
C THR A 1057 -39.68 34.29 -16.05
N TYR A 1058 -40.96 34.64 -15.92
CA TYR A 1058 -42.07 33.70 -15.97
C TYR A 1058 -42.55 33.53 -17.41
N THR A 1059 -42.99 32.34 -17.79
CA THR A 1059 -43.58 32.07 -19.11
C THR A 1059 -44.96 31.42 -19.00
N VAL A 1060 -45.84 31.76 -19.93
CA VAL A 1060 -47.17 31.16 -20.11
C VAL A 1060 -47.29 30.69 -21.56
N GLU A 1061 -47.19 29.37 -21.77
CA GLU A 1061 -47.37 28.74 -23.07
C GLU A 1061 -48.85 28.40 -23.31
N PHE A 1062 -49.43 28.96 -24.37
CA PHE A 1062 -50.78 28.63 -24.82
C PHE A 1062 -50.74 27.53 -25.88
N THR A 1063 -51.47 26.44 -25.66
CA THR A 1063 -51.57 25.28 -26.55
C THR A 1063 -53.03 24.99 -26.94
N GLU A 1064 -53.27 24.04 -27.86
CA GLU A 1064 -54.62 23.65 -28.31
C GLU A 1064 -54.88 22.16 -28.00
N GLU A 1065 -56.07 21.84 -27.47
CA GLU A 1065 -56.41 20.48 -27.01
C GLU A 1065 -56.20 19.36 -28.07
N PRO A 1066 -55.48 18.26 -27.74
CA PRO A 1066 -55.22 17.15 -28.68
C PRO A 1066 -56.43 16.20 -28.85
N THR A 1067 -56.86 16.00 -30.10
CA THR A 1067 -58.12 15.33 -30.44
C THR A 1067 -58.17 13.79 -30.27
N THR A 1068 -58.35 13.28 -29.05
CA THR A 1068 -58.66 11.85 -28.80
C THR A 1068 -59.63 11.54 -27.64
N ASN A 1069 -60.64 10.71 -27.92
CA ASN A 1069 -61.37 9.92 -26.91
C ASN A 1069 -60.52 8.64 -26.58
N ILE A 1070 -60.72 7.81 -25.54
CA ILE A 1070 -61.93 7.37 -24.79
C ILE A 1070 -61.54 7.00 -23.31
N PRO A 1071 -62.27 6.23 -22.43
CA PRO A 1071 -62.52 6.74 -21.08
C PRO A 1071 -62.08 5.87 -19.86
N GLY A 1072 -61.90 6.56 -18.73
CA GLY A 1072 -62.54 6.18 -17.46
C GLY A 1072 -61.82 5.20 -16.52
N GLU A 1073 -61.15 5.74 -15.50
CA GLU A 1073 -60.95 5.06 -14.22
C GLU A 1073 -61.05 6.08 -13.05
N THR A 1074 -62.12 6.01 -12.24
CA THR A 1074 -62.37 6.98 -11.17
C THR A 1074 -61.76 6.51 -9.85
N LYS A 1075 -60.61 7.05 -9.45
CA LYS A 1075 -60.12 6.90 -8.08
C LYS A 1075 -61.04 7.67 -7.13
N GLN A 1076 -61.76 6.96 -6.26
CA GLN A 1076 -62.51 7.60 -5.17
C GLN A 1076 -61.52 8.15 -4.15
N GLN A 1077 -61.61 9.45 -3.87
CA GLN A 1077 -60.65 10.17 -3.03
C GLN A 1077 -61.30 10.56 -1.70
N THR A 1078 -60.69 10.16 -0.58
CA THR A 1078 -60.99 10.75 0.73
C THR A 1078 -60.23 12.07 0.85
N VAL A 1079 -60.91 13.13 1.31
CA VAL A 1079 -60.33 14.46 1.49
C VAL A 1079 -60.59 14.95 2.91
N VAL A 1080 -59.55 15.43 3.58
CA VAL A 1080 -59.61 16.01 4.93
C VAL A 1080 -59.21 17.47 4.84
N PHE A 1081 -60.08 18.39 5.26
CA PHE A 1081 -59.83 19.83 5.14
C PHE A 1081 -60.53 20.65 6.24
N PRO A 1082 -59.99 21.83 6.59
CA PRO A 1082 -58.62 22.25 6.29
C PRO A 1082 -57.62 21.42 7.13
N THR A 1083 -56.41 21.24 6.61
CA THR A 1083 -55.32 20.48 7.28
C THR A 1083 -54.61 21.29 8.37
N ILE A 1084 -54.85 22.60 8.42
CA ILE A 1084 -54.53 23.49 9.55
C ILE A 1084 -55.83 24.20 9.94
N THR A 1085 -56.17 24.22 11.23
CA THR A 1085 -57.44 24.78 11.73
C THR A 1085 -57.30 25.37 13.13
N ASP A 1086 -58.06 26.40 13.46
CA ASP A 1086 -58.28 26.89 14.83
C ASP A 1086 -59.43 26.15 15.55
N GLY A 1087 -60.24 25.39 14.80
CA GLY A 1087 -61.50 24.80 15.25
C GLY A 1087 -61.62 23.31 14.88
N SER A 1088 -62.57 23.01 14.00
CA SER A 1088 -62.94 21.64 13.58
C SER A 1088 -62.66 21.42 12.11
N PHE A 1089 -62.02 20.31 11.77
CA PHE A 1089 -61.81 19.88 10.39
C PHE A 1089 -62.95 18.98 9.89
N THR A 1090 -63.03 18.74 8.58
CA THR A 1090 -64.05 17.89 7.96
C THR A 1090 -63.40 16.81 7.09
N VAL A 1091 -63.86 15.57 7.27
CA VAL A 1091 -63.53 14.42 6.41
C VAL A 1091 -64.67 14.21 5.43
N LYS A 1092 -64.40 14.30 4.12
CA LYS A 1092 -65.30 13.83 3.05
C LYS A 1092 -64.75 12.53 2.47
N SER A 1093 -65.61 11.52 2.29
CA SER A 1093 -65.29 10.27 1.60
C SER A 1093 -66.56 9.71 0.96
N GLU A 1094 -66.51 9.23 -0.27
CA GLU A 1094 -67.71 8.71 -0.95
C GLU A 1094 -68.22 7.38 -0.34
N ALA A 1095 -67.38 6.70 0.46
CA ALA A 1095 -67.68 5.42 1.09
C ALA A 1095 -68.56 5.56 2.36
N ILE A 1096 -69.87 5.76 2.19
CA ILE A 1096 -70.82 5.81 3.33
C ILE A 1096 -70.74 4.51 4.16
N GLY A 1097 -70.28 4.62 5.42
CA GLY A 1097 -70.16 3.50 6.35
C GLY A 1097 -68.76 3.29 6.95
N SER A 1098 -67.75 4.09 6.59
CA SER A 1098 -66.37 4.02 7.11
C SER A 1098 -66.26 4.11 8.63
N THR A 1099 -65.09 3.72 9.16
CA THR A 1099 -64.66 4.07 10.52
C THR A 1099 -63.61 5.17 10.45
N ILE A 1100 -63.81 6.27 11.17
CA ILE A 1100 -62.81 7.35 11.30
C ILE A 1100 -62.23 7.28 12.71
N SER A 1101 -60.92 7.11 12.83
CA SER A 1101 -60.19 7.00 14.10
C SER A 1101 -59.19 8.16 14.20
N ILE A 1102 -59.17 8.89 15.32
CA ILE A 1102 -58.29 10.06 15.51
C ILE A 1102 -57.35 9.80 16.67
N PHE A 1103 -56.07 10.09 16.48
CA PHE A 1103 -54.98 9.88 17.42
C PHE A 1103 -54.22 11.19 17.67
N ASP A 1104 -53.67 11.35 18.88
CA ASP A 1104 -52.62 12.35 19.13
C ASP A 1104 -51.22 11.83 18.72
N MET A 1105 -50.22 12.70 18.74
CA MET A 1105 -48.81 12.36 18.47
C MET A 1105 -48.18 11.40 19.50
N GLN A 1106 -48.92 10.93 20.50
CA GLN A 1106 -48.49 9.85 21.40
C GLN A 1106 -49.28 8.54 21.14
N GLY A 1107 -50.00 8.46 20.01
CA GLY A 1107 -50.73 7.27 19.57
C GLY A 1107 -52.00 6.97 20.36
N ARG A 1108 -52.50 7.91 21.18
CA ARG A 1108 -53.71 7.70 22.00
C ARG A 1108 -54.95 8.06 21.19
N VAL A 1109 -55.95 7.19 21.16
CA VAL A 1109 -57.23 7.45 20.47
C VAL A 1109 -57.98 8.57 21.18
N ILE A 1110 -58.14 9.69 20.48
CA ILE A 1110 -58.86 10.90 20.91
C ILE A 1110 -60.36 10.79 20.59
N SER A 1111 -60.70 10.20 19.44
CA SER A 1111 -62.08 9.93 19.03
C SER A 1111 -62.14 8.78 18.03
N ARG A 1112 -63.28 8.08 17.95
CA ARG A 1112 -63.55 7.07 16.92
C ARG A 1112 -65.03 7.07 16.52
N ILE A 1113 -65.29 7.39 15.26
CA ILE A 1113 -66.62 7.45 14.66
C ILE A 1113 -66.84 6.18 13.82
N LEU A 1114 -67.79 5.35 14.24
CA LEU A 1114 -68.16 4.11 13.54
C LEU A 1114 -69.36 4.37 12.62
N LYS A 1115 -69.24 3.99 11.33
CA LYS A 1115 -70.23 4.25 10.28
C LYS A 1115 -70.44 5.74 10.01
N ALA A 1116 -69.34 6.41 9.68
CA ALA A 1116 -69.35 7.76 9.14
C ALA A 1116 -70.27 7.89 7.91
N TYR A 1117 -70.96 9.02 7.80
CA TYR A 1117 -71.59 9.45 6.55
C TYR A 1117 -70.52 9.99 5.60
N SER A 1118 -70.90 10.30 4.34
CA SER A 1118 -69.96 10.76 3.31
C SER A 1118 -69.27 12.10 3.61
N GLU A 1119 -69.72 12.80 4.64
CA GLU A 1119 -69.09 14.00 5.19
C GLU A 1119 -69.24 14.00 6.71
N GLN A 1120 -68.16 14.19 7.46
CA GLN A 1120 -68.13 14.29 8.91
C GLN A 1120 -67.19 15.43 9.35
N THR A 1121 -67.76 16.47 9.94
CA THR A 1121 -67.00 17.51 10.67
C THR A 1121 -66.69 17.02 12.07
N ILE A 1122 -65.43 17.17 12.50
CA ILE A 1122 -64.91 16.64 13.75
C ILE A 1122 -64.06 17.70 14.45
N ASP A 1123 -64.36 17.95 15.72
CA ASP A 1123 -63.58 18.85 16.58
C ASP A 1123 -62.61 18.06 17.46
N VAL A 1124 -61.45 18.64 17.75
CA VAL A 1124 -60.40 18.06 18.60
C VAL A 1124 -60.06 19.02 19.75
N PRO A 1125 -59.86 18.51 20.98
CA PRO A 1125 -60.08 19.29 22.20
C PRO A 1125 -58.96 20.27 22.57
N SER A 1126 -57.80 20.20 21.92
CA SER A 1126 -56.61 21.01 22.22
C SER A 1126 -55.91 21.47 20.94
N PRO A 1127 -55.16 22.59 20.97
CA PRO A 1127 -54.13 22.86 19.97
C PRO A 1127 -53.07 21.75 19.95
N GLY A 1128 -52.60 21.39 18.77
CA GLY A 1128 -51.66 20.30 18.55
C GLY A 1128 -51.90 19.54 17.25
N MET A 1129 -51.00 18.60 16.93
CA MET A 1129 -51.08 17.76 15.73
C MET A 1129 -51.85 16.46 16.01
N TYR A 1130 -52.69 16.06 15.06
CA TYR A 1130 -53.52 14.86 15.13
C TYR A 1130 -53.38 14.03 13.85
N ILE A 1131 -53.37 12.71 14.02
CA ILE A 1131 -53.40 11.73 12.93
C ILE A 1131 -54.81 11.16 12.82
N ILE A 1132 -55.35 11.15 11.61
CA ILE A 1132 -56.70 10.69 11.29
C ILE A 1132 -56.59 9.49 10.36
N LEU A 1133 -57.21 8.39 10.75
CA LEU A 1133 -57.23 7.14 10.02
C LEU A 1133 -58.66 6.86 9.54
N VAL A 1134 -58.86 6.78 8.23
CA VAL A 1134 -60.15 6.50 7.60
C VAL A 1134 -60.14 5.07 7.08
N GLU A 1135 -60.84 4.18 7.78
CA GLU A 1135 -60.89 2.75 7.54
C GLU A 1135 -62.17 2.39 6.76
N ASN A 1136 -61.99 2.00 5.51
CA ASN A 1136 -63.04 1.49 4.61
C ASN A 1136 -62.98 -0.05 4.58
N ASN A 1137 -63.96 -0.73 3.99
CA ASN A 1137 -64.00 -2.22 3.92
C ASN A 1137 -62.89 -2.87 3.05
N SER A 1138 -61.91 -2.10 2.56
CA SER A 1138 -60.84 -2.58 1.67
C SER A 1138 -59.57 -1.70 1.70
N ASN A 1139 -59.71 -0.39 1.97
CA ASN A 1139 -58.61 0.57 2.08
C ASN A 1139 -58.54 1.16 3.50
N VAL A 1140 -57.36 1.65 3.88
CA VAL A 1140 -57.14 2.51 5.04
C VAL A 1140 -56.30 3.71 4.58
N GLU A 1141 -56.80 4.92 4.80
CA GLU A 1141 -56.19 6.17 4.35
C GLU A 1141 -55.88 7.07 5.57
N THR A 1142 -54.68 7.67 5.59
CA THR A 1142 -54.14 8.40 6.76
C THR A 1142 -53.90 9.86 6.43
N PHE A 1143 -54.36 10.76 7.29
CA PHE A 1143 -54.26 12.21 7.13
C PHE A 1143 -53.73 12.89 8.39
N ARG A 1144 -53.01 14.00 8.23
CA ARG A 1144 -52.50 14.86 9.31
C ARG A 1144 -53.32 16.14 9.36
N VAL A 1145 -53.78 16.53 10.55
CA VAL A 1145 -54.37 17.86 10.79
C VAL A 1145 -53.67 18.51 11.98
N ILE A 1146 -53.37 19.80 11.86
CA ILE A 1146 -52.79 20.62 12.92
C ILE A 1146 -53.88 21.56 13.43
N LYS A 1147 -54.17 21.50 14.74
CA LYS A 1147 -54.97 22.53 15.40
C LYS A 1147 -54.06 23.63 15.94
N SER A 1148 -54.17 24.84 15.39
CA SER A 1148 -53.53 26.05 15.91
C SER A 1148 -54.16 26.50 17.24
N ARG A 1149 -53.59 27.51 17.88
CA ARG A 1149 -54.05 28.02 19.19
C ARG A 1149 -55.33 28.83 19.12
#